data_AF-A0A9P4HB53-F1
#
_entry.id   AF-A0A9P4HB53-F1
#
_cell.length_a   1.000
_cell.length_b   1.000
_cell.length_c   1.000
_cell.angle_alpha   90.00
_cell.angle_beta   90.00
_cell.angle_gamma   90.00
#
_symmetry.space_group_name_H-M   'P 1'
#
loop_
_entity.id
_entity.type
_entity.pdbx_description
1 polymer ?
#
loop_
_entity_poly.entity_id
_entity_poly.type
_entity_poly.pdbx_seq_one_letter_code
_entity_poly.pdbx_strand_id
1 'polypeptide(L)'
;MASPTSPDASPAADVAPDASSNTDKPPSAARSSKSPPPESRESVWLRRLAIFSFWAVVLLLGLPIWLKTTAIYRADLPLQEMTEWAEGKQICTPVFPLRIAVEAPFSPADAHTFLRETQRILDELNEFPAHQPRLLLAEPAVIANASQQVVIDGSGISSTDEDITLRVRLVQVETGATPRALLQSFSPTLDVYYSADQSPTQISAVSSLSGFLAQEIHALFLEEQAQLAYGLSTVPGTDISKLPPLSHEQFAELRRQSTRALKYAPTYHLTFSLFTPTHIPSAWDVEEALNDYIKPLLESFSSISNFTVDTQVQMYATISPSVKSPEYDEELNAWTLRKEDLSGFINAAEWPLSPSIGEGPTVNFILYVPIHSQSPLLVKENGGNSWLVPQWGGVHILNLSGDSAPGSLPEDMLAPAMHTFSDQLISLLGLPQTPYSLPLRISTLERVRSASLIASTSSTLGALAQVYQKLPSIPVPDNVAQSVALTIMHLQQACDVLREGRFQQSLDHARIAQTEAEKAFFERSMVGQVYFPDEHKVAVYLPLLGPVAVPLIMAALKEFQTIMKRTLQRLVHNVDLCKESIHKLARVVLNDLGRSAAISTATMPLKVDTPLLSRPILYLSFLFVHQLTIMPLSAQGVQGVKDVLDGFAKDGSPGLVFTAIDKSGNVIVEHAAGTVGIDSSEPMDKDNTIFWIASCTKLVAAIAVLQLVEQGKIPLDDADFIKKIAPEIKEKKVYTDGVTPADQEKDVTMRMLLSHTAGFAYGFLDPRVPGTNPIEGMMGDKNDIIDARLVNQPGSMWEYGINIDWAGIILERVTGQMLGDYMAEHIFAPLGISSEGATMFPTKDQQKYLAHMHQRDPDGTLEEREHLYKAPLTFSTKEQQDKALQSGGAGLFAKPKEYVKILAPLLNDGKSPLTGKTILKKETVDLMWENQIPNQPDFARNGPPPANSLLVNQVPEFYPQEGNPPQGWGFGGFITIEPSASGRGANTLWWMGLPNSFWWVDREKGIAGFLGAQVLPNGDPKVIPAWFMCEKTIYDNLQ
;
A
#
# COMPACT_ATOMS: atom_id res chain seq x y z
N MET A 1 -27.65 60.78 2.22
CA MET A 1 -28.53 61.95 2.47
C MET A 1 -28.40 62.32 3.96
N ALA A 2 -28.65 63.58 4.33
CA ALA A 2 -28.88 64.08 5.71
C ALA A 2 -27.94 63.63 6.86
N SER A 3 -27.07 64.54 7.31
CA SER A 3 -26.66 64.66 8.73
C SER A 3 -27.78 65.34 9.54
N PRO A 4 -27.88 65.24 10.90
CA PRO A 4 -26.96 65.88 11.88
C PRO A 4 -26.75 65.02 13.19
N THR A 5 -26.04 65.37 14.28
CA THR A 5 -24.93 66.30 14.66
C THR A 5 -24.30 65.81 16.00
N SER A 6 -23.17 66.39 16.41
CA SER A 6 -22.52 66.28 17.74
C SER A 6 -23.34 66.91 18.90
N PRO A 7 -22.92 66.80 20.18
CA PRO A 7 -21.83 67.63 20.75
C PRO A 7 -20.80 66.83 21.61
N ASP A 8 -19.49 67.06 21.43
CA ASP A 8 -18.59 67.94 22.22
C ASP A 8 -18.04 67.30 23.52
N ALA A 9 -16.83 67.60 24.04
CA ALA A 9 -15.83 68.61 23.67
C ALA A 9 -14.37 68.09 23.75
N SER A 10 -13.45 68.86 23.18
CA SER A 10 -11.97 68.72 23.21
C SER A 10 -11.36 69.91 24.00
N PRO A 11 -10.04 70.24 24.01
CA PRO A 11 -8.81 69.51 23.64
C PRO A 11 -7.60 69.70 24.63
N ALA A 12 -6.46 69.04 24.34
CA ALA A 12 -5.06 69.50 24.59
C ALA A 12 -4.59 69.76 26.06
N ALA A 13 -3.30 70.02 26.39
CA ALA A 13 -2.09 70.20 25.56
C ALA A 13 -0.79 69.76 26.29
N ASP A 14 0.15 69.17 25.55
CA ASP A 14 1.61 69.46 25.45
C ASP A 14 2.58 69.55 26.67
N VAL A 15 3.87 69.56 26.29
CA VAL A 15 5.08 70.06 26.99
C VAL A 15 5.88 69.06 27.87
N ALA A 16 7.05 68.69 27.34
CA ALA A 16 8.22 68.08 28.01
C ALA A 16 9.17 69.21 28.56
N PRO A 17 10.42 69.02 29.06
CA PRO A 17 11.31 67.84 29.01
C PRO A 17 12.12 67.55 30.30
N ASP A 18 13.14 66.68 30.18
CA ASP A 18 14.47 66.62 30.85
C ASP A 18 14.66 67.21 32.27
N ALA A 19 15.43 66.58 33.19
CA ALA A 19 16.82 66.21 32.94
C ALA A 19 17.49 65.33 34.04
N SER A 20 18.44 64.50 33.58
CA SER A 20 19.75 64.20 34.20
C SER A 20 19.91 63.55 35.60
N SER A 21 20.84 62.58 35.63
CA SER A 21 21.80 62.29 36.72
C SER A 21 21.32 61.69 38.07
N ASN A 22 22.14 60.98 38.84
CA ASN A 22 23.16 59.95 38.53
C ASN A 22 23.54 59.21 39.85
N THR A 23 24.16 58.03 39.75
CA THR A 23 25.10 57.42 40.75
C THR A 23 24.64 57.01 42.18
N ASP A 24 25.32 55.95 42.63
CA ASP A 24 25.69 55.54 44.00
C ASP A 24 24.75 54.79 44.98
N LYS A 25 25.15 53.53 45.26
CA LYS A 25 24.86 52.74 46.46
C LYS A 25 25.63 53.33 47.66
N PRO A 26 25.19 53.12 48.92
CA PRO A 26 25.70 51.98 49.69
C PRO A 26 24.59 51.31 50.57
N PRO A 27 24.82 50.70 51.77
CA PRO A 27 24.71 49.24 51.84
C PRO A 27 23.76 48.67 52.93
N SER A 28 23.59 47.34 52.86
CA SER A 28 23.12 46.38 53.89
C SER A 28 22.61 46.91 55.24
N ALA A 29 21.35 46.62 55.55
CA ALA A 29 20.78 46.68 56.90
C ALA A 29 20.00 45.40 57.23
N ALA A 30 20.38 44.71 58.30
CA ALA A 30 19.66 43.52 58.76
C ALA A 30 18.29 43.87 59.36
N ARG A 31 17.27 43.03 59.12
CA ARG A 31 15.95 43.12 59.79
C ARG A 31 15.46 41.75 60.24
N SER A 32 14.82 41.73 61.40
CA SER A 32 14.34 40.53 62.08
C SER A 32 13.08 39.94 61.46
N SER A 33 12.90 38.63 61.61
CA SER A 33 11.68 37.92 61.26
C SER A 33 10.51 38.31 62.17
N LYS A 34 9.31 38.48 61.60
CA LYS A 34 8.04 38.43 62.31
C LYS A 34 7.22 37.27 61.77
N SER A 35 6.63 36.46 62.66
CA SER A 35 5.63 35.46 62.31
C SER A 35 4.28 36.13 61.97
N PRO A 36 3.47 35.54 61.06
CA PRO A 36 2.14 36.04 60.75
C PRO A 36 1.14 35.83 61.90
N PRO A 37 0.07 36.64 61.99
CA PRO A 37 -0.96 36.50 63.02
C PRO A 37 -1.83 35.24 62.82
N PRO A 38 -2.53 34.76 63.87
CA PRO A 38 -3.39 33.58 63.80
C PRO A 38 -4.63 33.80 62.91
N GLU A 39 -5.04 32.75 62.19
CA GLU A 39 -6.21 32.76 61.29
C GLU A 39 -7.55 32.97 62.00
N SER A 40 -8.49 33.64 61.34
CA SER A 40 -9.85 33.82 61.84
C SER A 40 -10.68 32.53 61.77
N ARG A 41 -11.69 32.38 62.63
CA ARG A 41 -12.62 31.22 62.57
C ARG A 41 -13.32 31.09 61.22
N GLU A 42 -13.63 32.20 60.57
CA GLU A 42 -14.32 32.24 59.28
C GLU A 42 -13.42 31.76 58.15
N SER A 43 -12.16 32.22 58.09
CA SER A 43 -11.19 31.75 57.09
C SER A 43 -10.90 30.24 57.19
N VAL A 44 -10.91 29.68 58.40
CA VAL A 44 -10.82 28.22 58.62
C VAL A 44 -12.05 27.47 58.10
N TRP A 45 -13.26 28.02 58.25
CA TRP A 45 -14.50 27.43 57.72
C TRP A 45 -14.58 27.55 56.20
N LEU A 46 -14.19 28.70 55.63
CA LEU A 46 -14.14 28.93 54.19
C LEU A 46 -13.16 27.97 53.51
N ARG A 47 -11.95 27.76 54.07
CA ARG A 47 -10.99 26.77 53.58
C ARG A 47 -11.56 25.35 53.58
N ARG A 48 -12.29 24.97 54.64
CA ARG A 48 -12.93 23.64 54.74
C ARG A 48 -14.00 23.44 53.67
N LEU A 49 -14.86 24.44 53.46
CA LEU A 49 -15.87 24.42 52.39
C LEU A 49 -15.24 24.37 51.00
N ALA A 50 -14.20 25.17 50.74
CA ALA A 50 -13.47 25.15 49.48
C ALA A 50 -12.86 23.77 49.18
N ILE A 51 -12.10 23.20 50.12
CA ILE A 51 -11.50 21.85 49.97
C ILE A 51 -12.58 20.79 49.77
N PHE A 52 -13.68 20.83 50.53
CA PHE A 52 -14.78 19.88 50.38
C PHE A 52 -15.48 20.01 49.02
N SER A 53 -15.77 21.24 48.57
CA SER A 53 -16.39 21.48 47.26
C SER A 53 -15.52 21.02 46.10
N PHE A 54 -14.20 21.21 46.18
CA PHE A 54 -13.26 20.72 45.19
C PHE A 54 -13.27 19.18 45.11
N TRP A 55 -13.15 18.50 46.25
CA TRP A 55 -13.22 17.03 46.29
C TRP A 55 -14.59 16.46 45.89
N ALA A 56 -15.69 17.17 46.18
CA ALA A 56 -17.01 16.81 45.68
C ALA A 56 -17.09 16.89 44.15
N VAL A 57 -16.55 17.93 43.52
CA VAL A 57 -16.46 18.03 42.04
C VAL A 57 -15.56 16.93 41.47
N VAL A 58 -14.39 16.66 42.07
CA VAL A 58 -13.49 15.59 41.61
C VAL A 58 -14.14 14.21 41.69
N LEU A 59 -14.89 13.90 42.75
CA LEU A 59 -15.49 12.58 42.94
C LEU A 59 -16.83 12.39 42.21
N LEU A 60 -17.65 13.43 42.10
CA LEU A 60 -19.00 13.34 41.51
C LEU A 60 -19.04 13.67 40.01
N LEU A 61 -18.06 14.41 39.49
CA LEU A 61 -17.97 14.80 38.07
C LEU A 61 -16.64 14.38 37.46
N GLY A 62 -15.51 14.69 38.11
CA GLY A 62 -14.17 14.41 37.59
C GLY A 62 -13.93 12.93 37.31
N LEU A 63 -14.12 12.06 38.31
CA LEU A 63 -13.88 10.62 38.19
C LEU A 63 -14.85 9.93 37.22
N PRO A 64 -16.18 10.18 37.23
CA PRO A 64 -17.09 9.60 36.24
C PRO A 64 -16.83 10.07 34.81
N ILE A 65 -16.47 11.35 34.60
CA ILE A 65 -16.11 11.86 33.27
C ILE A 65 -14.80 11.21 32.82
N TRP A 66 -13.76 11.20 33.67
CA TRP A 66 -12.47 10.58 33.38
C TRP A 66 -12.65 9.13 32.92
N LEU A 67 -13.30 8.29 33.74
CA LEU A 67 -13.60 6.89 33.41
C LEU A 67 -14.35 6.74 32.08
N LYS A 68 -15.32 7.62 31.78
CA LYS A 68 -16.05 7.59 30.51
C LYS A 68 -15.19 8.04 29.31
N THR A 69 -14.25 8.95 29.51
CA THR A 69 -13.36 9.48 28.45
C THR A 69 -12.10 8.65 28.22
N THR A 70 -11.68 7.81 29.19
CA THR A 70 -10.50 6.93 29.06
C THR A 70 -10.85 5.47 28.80
N ALA A 71 -12.14 5.10 28.87
CA ALA A 71 -12.62 3.79 28.43
C ALA A 71 -12.48 3.66 26.90
N ILE A 72 -11.87 2.55 26.47
CA ILE A 72 -11.77 2.19 25.06
C ILE A 72 -13.11 1.58 24.65
N TYR A 73 -13.68 2.04 23.52
CA TYR A 73 -14.93 1.49 23.00
C TYR A 73 -14.70 0.09 22.42
N ARG A 74 -15.59 -0.84 22.77
CA ARG A 74 -15.59 -2.22 22.28
C ARG A 74 -17.04 -2.63 22.05
N ALA A 75 -17.40 -2.94 20.81
CA ALA A 75 -18.65 -3.59 20.46
C ALA A 75 -18.63 -5.04 20.98
N ASP A 76 -19.75 -5.51 21.51
CA ASP A 76 -19.90 -6.89 22.00
C ASP A 76 -19.97 -7.87 20.82
N LEU A 77 -19.10 -8.89 20.83
CA LEU A 77 -19.09 -9.97 19.83
C LEU A 77 -19.82 -11.22 20.36
N PRO A 78 -20.47 -12.02 19.48
CA PRO A 78 -21.16 -13.27 19.86
C PRO A 78 -20.14 -14.40 20.12
N LEU A 79 -19.31 -14.24 21.15
CA LEU A 79 -18.15 -15.11 21.43
C LEU A 79 -18.50 -16.60 21.53
N GLN A 80 -19.67 -16.93 22.11
CA GLN A 80 -20.11 -18.32 22.22
C GLN A 80 -20.25 -18.97 20.84
N GLU A 81 -21.06 -18.37 19.96
CA GLU A 81 -21.28 -18.84 18.58
C GLU A 81 -19.96 -18.92 17.81
N MET A 82 -19.10 -17.89 17.91
CA MET A 82 -17.77 -17.88 17.28
C MET A 82 -16.91 -19.07 17.74
N THR A 83 -16.95 -19.42 19.03
CA THR A 83 -16.21 -20.60 19.55
C THR A 83 -16.88 -21.92 19.20
N GLU A 84 -18.21 -22.00 19.13
CA GLU A 84 -18.93 -23.22 18.77
C GLU A 84 -18.73 -23.59 17.29
N TRP A 85 -18.66 -22.59 16.40
CA TRP A 85 -18.19 -22.76 15.01
C TRP A 85 -16.74 -23.25 14.96
N ALA A 86 -15.82 -22.58 15.67
CA ALA A 86 -14.39 -22.89 15.64
C ALA A 86 -14.02 -24.26 16.27
N GLU A 87 -14.83 -24.76 17.20
CA GLU A 87 -14.66 -26.08 17.83
C GLU A 87 -15.47 -27.20 17.15
N GLY A 88 -16.18 -26.91 16.04
CA GLY A 88 -16.98 -27.89 15.30
C GLY A 88 -18.20 -28.43 16.06
N LYS A 89 -18.71 -27.69 17.06
CA LYS A 89 -19.75 -28.15 17.98
C LYS A 89 -21.15 -28.08 17.36
N GLN A 90 -21.50 -29.12 16.60
CA GLN A 90 -22.86 -29.46 16.13
C GLN A 90 -23.58 -28.47 15.20
N ILE A 91 -23.15 -27.20 15.06
CA ILE A 91 -23.80 -26.22 14.17
C ILE A 91 -23.74 -26.67 12.70
N CYS A 92 -22.54 -26.99 12.20
CA CYS A 92 -22.32 -27.43 10.83
C CYS A 92 -21.63 -28.80 10.77
N THR A 93 -22.42 -29.82 10.46
CA THR A 93 -21.93 -31.13 10.00
C THR A 93 -22.03 -31.14 8.47
N PRO A 94 -20.91 -31.06 7.72
CA PRO A 94 -20.96 -31.07 6.27
C PRO A 94 -21.46 -32.43 5.76
N VAL A 95 -22.39 -32.41 4.81
CA VAL A 95 -22.97 -33.57 4.13
C VAL A 95 -23.09 -33.20 2.66
N PHE A 96 -22.72 -34.12 1.77
CA PHE A 96 -22.64 -33.93 0.33
C PHE A 96 -23.62 -34.90 -0.36
N PRO A 97 -24.91 -34.54 -0.48
CA PRO A 97 -25.91 -35.39 -1.12
C PRO A 97 -25.81 -35.26 -2.65
N LEU A 98 -25.12 -36.19 -3.29
CA LEU A 98 -24.94 -36.19 -4.75
C LEU A 98 -26.19 -36.78 -5.41
N ARG A 99 -26.88 -36.00 -6.24
CA ARG A 99 -28.10 -36.45 -6.94
C ARG A 99 -27.70 -37.07 -8.27
N ILE A 100 -27.98 -38.36 -8.45
CA ILE A 100 -27.62 -39.13 -9.64
C ILE A 100 -28.89 -39.53 -10.39
N ALA A 101 -29.10 -38.95 -11.56
CA ALA A 101 -30.29 -39.19 -12.38
C ALA A 101 -30.08 -40.38 -13.33
N VAL A 102 -30.95 -41.38 -13.28
CA VAL A 102 -30.84 -42.60 -14.10
C VAL A 102 -31.95 -42.65 -15.14
N GLU A 103 -31.57 -42.56 -16.41
CA GLU A 103 -32.43 -42.79 -17.58
C GLU A 103 -32.46 -44.31 -17.87
N ALA A 104 -33.58 -44.95 -17.53
CA ALA A 104 -33.74 -46.40 -17.59
C ALA A 104 -34.88 -46.79 -18.57
N PRO A 105 -34.62 -47.54 -19.65
CA PRO A 105 -35.61 -47.88 -20.68
C PRO A 105 -36.50 -49.08 -20.28
N PHE A 106 -36.85 -49.17 -19.00
CA PHE A 106 -37.63 -50.27 -18.42
C PHE A 106 -39.08 -49.84 -18.12
N SER A 107 -39.93 -50.76 -17.64
CA SER A 107 -41.19 -50.32 -17.03
C SER A 107 -40.89 -49.55 -15.73
N PRO A 108 -41.73 -48.58 -15.32
CA PRO A 108 -41.50 -47.82 -14.08
C PRO A 108 -41.37 -48.70 -12.83
N ALA A 109 -42.07 -49.85 -12.78
CA ALA A 109 -41.98 -50.79 -11.66
C ALA A 109 -40.63 -51.52 -11.61
N ASP A 110 -40.11 -51.92 -12.77
CA ASP A 110 -38.79 -52.57 -12.88
C ASP A 110 -37.67 -51.56 -12.61
N ALA A 111 -37.80 -50.34 -13.15
CA ALA A 111 -36.86 -49.24 -12.92
C ALA A 111 -36.75 -48.86 -11.43
N HIS A 112 -37.86 -48.71 -10.72
CA HIS A 112 -37.84 -48.47 -9.27
C HIS A 112 -37.26 -49.65 -8.47
N THR A 113 -37.40 -50.89 -8.94
CA THR A 113 -36.83 -52.08 -8.30
C THR A 113 -35.32 -52.13 -8.49
N PHE A 114 -34.85 -51.90 -9.71
CA PHE A 114 -33.44 -51.76 -10.08
C PHE A 114 -32.74 -50.63 -9.31
N LEU A 115 -33.35 -49.44 -9.27
CA LEU A 115 -32.84 -48.30 -8.51
C LEU A 115 -32.68 -48.59 -7.02
N ARG A 116 -33.66 -49.27 -6.41
CA ARG A 116 -33.62 -49.63 -4.98
C ARG A 116 -32.49 -50.60 -4.66
N GLU A 117 -32.28 -51.60 -5.50
CA GLU A 117 -31.22 -52.60 -5.30
C GLU A 117 -29.84 -51.99 -5.58
N THR A 118 -29.70 -51.15 -6.62
CA THR A 118 -28.47 -50.40 -6.90
C THR A 118 -28.12 -49.47 -5.74
N GLN A 119 -29.11 -48.73 -5.20
CA GLN A 119 -28.92 -47.85 -4.03
C GLN A 119 -28.49 -48.65 -2.80
N ARG A 120 -29.09 -49.83 -2.54
CA ARG A 120 -28.69 -50.71 -1.41
C ARG A 120 -27.23 -51.13 -1.51
N ILE A 121 -26.79 -51.58 -2.69
CA ILE A 121 -25.40 -52.00 -2.92
C ILE A 121 -24.45 -50.78 -2.81
N LEU A 122 -24.86 -49.61 -3.30
CA LEU A 122 -24.07 -48.39 -3.24
C LEU A 122 -23.92 -47.84 -1.81
N ASP A 123 -24.96 -47.93 -0.97
CA ASP A 123 -24.88 -47.61 0.46
C ASP A 123 -24.03 -48.64 1.24
N GLU A 124 -23.97 -49.90 0.80
CA GLU A 124 -23.09 -50.94 1.37
C GLU A 124 -21.61 -50.78 0.98
N LEU A 125 -21.31 -50.14 -0.15
CA LEU A 125 -19.94 -49.80 -0.58
C LEU A 125 -19.41 -48.48 0.03
N ASN A 126 -20.29 -47.61 0.54
CA ASN A 126 -19.95 -46.24 0.88
C ASN A 126 -19.45 -46.09 2.33
N GLU A 127 -18.13 -46.23 2.54
CA GLU A 127 -17.49 -46.10 3.87
C GLU A 127 -17.52 -44.66 4.47
N PHE A 128 -17.94 -43.64 3.72
CA PHE A 128 -17.94 -42.23 4.16
C PHE A 128 -19.36 -41.65 4.35
N PRO A 129 -19.91 -41.60 5.59
CA PRO A 129 -21.32 -41.24 5.82
C PRO A 129 -21.73 -39.80 5.44
N ALA A 130 -20.75 -38.89 5.28
CA ALA A 130 -21.02 -37.53 4.84
C ALA A 130 -21.21 -37.42 3.32
N HIS A 131 -20.55 -38.27 2.53
CA HIS A 131 -20.68 -38.30 1.08
C HIS A 131 -21.81 -39.26 0.69
N GLN A 132 -22.93 -38.75 0.18
CA GLN A 132 -24.18 -39.52 0.04
C GLN A 132 -24.70 -39.52 -1.40
N PRO A 133 -24.30 -40.48 -2.25
CA PRO A 133 -24.89 -40.62 -3.57
C PRO A 133 -26.34 -41.15 -3.48
N ARG A 134 -27.26 -40.47 -4.14
CA ARG A 134 -28.70 -40.75 -4.14
C ARG A 134 -29.22 -40.89 -5.56
N LEU A 135 -29.68 -42.09 -5.91
CA LEU A 135 -30.19 -42.42 -7.23
C LEU A 135 -31.64 -41.95 -7.40
N LEU A 136 -31.93 -41.28 -8.51
CA LEU A 136 -33.23 -40.76 -8.92
C LEU A 136 -33.61 -41.35 -10.28
N LEU A 137 -34.92 -41.56 -10.53
CA LEU A 137 -35.40 -41.95 -11.85
C LEU A 137 -35.60 -40.69 -12.72
N ALA A 138 -34.98 -40.64 -13.89
CA ALA A 138 -35.24 -39.62 -14.90
C ALA A 138 -36.31 -40.08 -15.89
N GLU A 139 -37.06 -39.14 -16.49
CA GLU A 139 -37.88 -39.46 -17.66
C GLU A 139 -36.96 -39.75 -18.86
N PRO A 140 -37.22 -40.80 -19.66
CA PRO A 140 -36.34 -41.20 -20.75
C PRO A 140 -36.39 -40.18 -21.89
N ALA A 141 -35.22 -39.76 -22.38
CA ALA A 141 -35.10 -38.92 -23.56
C ALA A 141 -35.78 -39.58 -24.78
N VAL A 142 -36.40 -38.77 -25.65
CA VAL A 142 -37.16 -39.25 -26.81
C VAL A 142 -36.28 -40.09 -27.73
N ILE A 143 -36.77 -41.29 -28.06
CA ILE A 143 -35.99 -42.38 -28.68
C ILE A 143 -35.30 -41.93 -29.99
N ALA A 144 -33.97 -41.87 -29.97
CA ALA A 144 -33.14 -41.92 -31.16
C ALA A 144 -32.94 -43.38 -31.60
N ASN A 145 -33.16 -43.68 -32.88
CA ASN A 145 -33.07 -45.06 -33.39
C ASN A 145 -31.62 -45.58 -33.42
N ALA A 146 -31.46 -46.88 -33.18
CA ALA A 146 -30.18 -47.58 -32.97
C ALA A 146 -29.29 -47.74 -34.23
N SER A 147 -29.05 -46.66 -34.97
CA SER A 147 -28.20 -46.63 -36.18
C SER A 147 -27.49 -45.29 -36.44
N GLN A 148 -27.63 -44.30 -35.54
CA GLN A 148 -26.97 -43.01 -35.68
C GLN A 148 -26.02 -42.77 -34.49
N GLN A 149 -24.82 -42.25 -34.79
CA GLN A 149 -23.98 -41.64 -33.75
C GLN A 149 -24.73 -40.42 -33.20
N VAL A 150 -24.94 -40.38 -31.89
CA VAL A 150 -25.57 -39.22 -31.25
C VAL A 150 -24.52 -38.13 -31.10
N VAL A 151 -24.41 -37.27 -32.12
CA VAL A 151 -23.74 -35.97 -31.99
C VAL A 151 -24.62 -35.11 -31.09
N ILE A 152 -24.07 -34.65 -29.97
CA ILE A 152 -24.77 -33.78 -29.01
C ILE A 152 -24.05 -32.43 -29.00
N ASP A 153 -24.53 -31.49 -29.80
CA ASP A 153 -24.29 -30.07 -29.53
C ASP A 153 -25.04 -29.72 -28.24
N GLY A 154 -24.35 -29.11 -27.26
CA GLY A 154 -24.80 -28.96 -25.86
C GLY A 154 -26.01 -28.05 -25.59
N SER A 155 -26.87 -27.82 -26.57
CA SER A 155 -27.96 -26.83 -26.57
C SER A 155 -29.27 -27.30 -25.91
N GLY A 156 -29.23 -28.35 -25.07
CA GLY A 156 -30.40 -29.10 -24.61
C GLY A 156 -30.67 -29.09 -23.10
N ILE A 157 -30.21 -28.09 -22.35
CA ILE A 157 -30.38 -28.03 -20.89
C ILE A 157 -31.71 -27.37 -20.52
N SER A 158 -32.58 -28.11 -19.82
CA SER A 158 -33.78 -27.56 -19.16
C SER A 158 -33.39 -26.96 -17.81
N SER A 159 -33.97 -25.81 -17.45
CA SER A 159 -33.74 -25.11 -16.16
C SER A 159 -34.42 -25.80 -14.96
N THR A 160 -34.41 -27.13 -14.95
CA THR A 160 -34.95 -28.03 -13.93
C THR A 160 -33.91 -29.04 -13.43
N ASP A 161 -32.77 -29.15 -14.14
CA ASP A 161 -31.78 -30.22 -13.97
C ASP A 161 -30.50 -29.75 -13.23
N GLU A 162 -30.45 -28.48 -12.79
CA GLU A 162 -29.24 -27.81 -12.25
C GLU A 162 -28.64 -28.48 -11.00
N ASP A 163 -29.45 -29.21 -10.21
CA ASP A 163 -29.00 -29.93 -9.00
C ASP A 163 -28.45 -31.36 -9.29
N ILE A 164 -28.34 -31.80 -10.56
CA ILE A 164 -27.93 -33.18 -10.92
C ILE A 164 -26.40 -33.30 -11.05
N THR A 165 -25.78 -34.11 -10.19
CA THR A 165 -24.32 -34.34 -10.18
C THR A 165 -23.84 -35.28 -11.29
N LEU A 166 -24.62 -36.32 -11.60
CA LEU A 166 -24.29 -37.31 -12.62
C LEU A 166 -25.56 -37.83 -13.29
N ARG A 167 -25.55 -37.93 -14.62
CA ARG A 167 -26.59 -38.60 -15.42
C ARG A 167 -26.10 -39.99 -15.82
N VAL A 168 -26.91 -41.02 -15.64
CA VAL A 168 -26.61 -42.40 -16.06
C VAL A 168 -27.62 -42.80 -17.11
N ARG A 169 -27.17 -43.24 -18.29
CA ARG A 169 -28.05 -43.72 -19.36
C ARG A 169 -27.85 -45.21 -19.59
N LEU A 170 -28.91 -45.99 -19.45
CA LEU A 170 -28.86 -47.44 -19.66
C LEU A 170 -29.17 -47.76 -21.14
N VAL A 171 -28.17 -48.25 -21.87
CA VAL A 171 -28.24 -48.47 -23.32
C VAL A 171 -28.22 -49.96 -23.63
N GLN A 172 -29.30 -50.50 -24.20
CA GLN A 172 -29.32 -51.91 -24.61
C GLN A 172 -28.52 -52.10 -25.90
N VAL A 173 -27.69 -53.16 -25.96
CA VAL A 173 -26.95 -53.54 -27.16
C VAL A 173 -27.10 -55.02 -27.49
N GLU A 174 -27.08 -55.33 -28.79
CA GLU A 174 -27.17 -56.70 -29.31
C GLU A 174 -25.79 -57.39 -29.43
N THR A 175 -24.71 -56.60 -29.54
CA THR A 175 -23.34 -57.12 -29.68
C THR A 175 -22.32 -56.27 -28.91
N GLY A 176 -21.25 -56.91 -28.45
CA GLY A 176 -20.19 -56.30 -27.64
C GLY A 176 -19.99 -57.02 -26.30
N ALA A 177 -19.06 -56.51 -25.48
CA ALA A 177 -18.93 -56.93 -24.09
C ALA A 177 -19.93 -56.16 -23.21
N THR A 178 -20.67 -56.88 -22.36
CA THR A 178 -21.68 -56.34 -21.45
C THR A 178 -21.65 -57.07 -20.10
N PRO A 179 -21.89 -56.39 -18.96
CA PRO A 179 -22.07 -54.94 -18.85
C PRO A 179 -20.74 -54.19 -19.07
N ARG A 180 -20.82 -52.94 -19.54
CA ARG A 180 -19.68 -52.02 -19.59
C ARG A 180 -20.14 -50.57 -19.42
N ALA A 181 -19.31 -49.73 -18.83
CA ALA A 181 -19.56 -48.29 -18.73
C ALA A 181 -18.69 -47.49 -19.71
N LEU A 182 -19.14 -46.29 -20.06
CA LEU A 182 -18.35 -45.27 -20.76
C LEU A 182 -18.76 -43.90 -20.20
N LEU A 183 -17.82 -43.21 -19.55
CA LEU A 183 -18.02 -41.84 -19.09
C LEU A 183 -17.71 -40.86 -20.24
N GLN A 184 -18.60 -39.88 -20.44
CA GLN A 184 -18.40 -38.84 -21.45
C GLN A 184 -17.41 -37.78 -20.98
N SER A 185 -16.44 -37.39 -21.82
CA SER A 185 -15.34 -36.48 -21.45
C SER A 185 -15.80 -35.03 -21.19
N PHE A 186 -16.82 -34.57 -21.92
CA PHE A 186 -17.30 -33.19 -21.93
C PHE A 186 -18.71 -33.03 -21.32
N SER A 187 -19.22 -34.07 -20.63
CA SER A 187 -20.54 -34.08 -20.02
C SER A 187 -20.53 -34.98 -18.77
N PRO A 188 -21.24 -34.63 -17.68
CA PRO A 188 -21.41 -35.49 -16.52
C PRO A 188 -22.41 -36.63 -16.81
N THR A 189 -22.13 -37.42 -17.85
CA THR A 189 -22.98 -38.52 -18.33
C THR A 189 -22.20 -39.83 -18.42
N LEU A 190 -22.74 -40.88 -17.81
CA LEU A 190 -22.22 -42.25 -17.81
C LEU A 190 -23.15 -43.15 -18.64
N ASP A 191 -22.68 -43.62 -19.79
CA ASP A 191 -23.41 -44.56 -20.63
C ASP A 191 -23.08 -45.99 -20.20
N VAL A 192 -24.08 -46.72 -19.68
CA VAL A 192 -23.93 -48.11 -19.23
C VAL A 192 -24.64 -49.04 -20.21
N TYR A 193 -23.84 -49.85 -20.89
CA TYR A 193 -24.28 -50.74 -21.95
C TYR A 193 -24.54 -52.14 -21.39
N TYR A 194 -25.75 -52.65 -21.62
CA TYR A 194 -26.21 -53.96 -21.13
C TYR A 194 -26.84 -54.78 -22.26
N SER A 195 -26.85 -56.11 -22.13
CA SER A 195 -27.46 -57.03 -23.11
C SER A 195 -28.85 -57.50 -22.67
N ALA A 196 -29.65 -58.06 -23.58
CA ALA A 196 -31.06 -58.37 -23.32
C ALA A 196 -31.29 -59.39 -22.18
N ASP A 197 -30.33 -60.27 -21.93
CA ASP A 197 -30.28 -61.22 -20.81
C ASP A 197 -29.97 -60.57 -19.45
N GLN A 198 -29.40 -59.35 -19.47
CA GLN A 198 -29.06 -58.54 -18.29
C GLN A 198 -30.19 -57.55 -17.93
N SER A 199 -31.33 -57.62 -18.62
CA SER A 199 -32.52 -56.81 -18.35
C SER A 199 -33.13 -57.14 -16.96
N PRO A 200 -33.56 -56.14 -16.17
CA PRO A 200 -34.08 -56.34 -14.80
C PRO A 200 -35.41 -57.09 -14.71
N THR A 201 -35.95 -57.62 -15.81
CA THR A 201 -37.11 -58.53 -15.80
C THR A 201 -36.81 -59.89 -15.14
N GLN A 202 -35.54 -60.21 -14.85
CA GLN A 202 -35.13 -61.40 -14.11
C GLN A 202 -34.35 -61.04 -12.84
N ILE A 203 -34.72 -61.63 -11.70
CA ILE A 203 -34.14 -61.30 -10.38
C ILE A 203 -32.60 -61.42 -10.35
N SER A 204 -32.04 -62.45 -10.98
CA SER A 204 -30.57 -62.63 -11.07
C SER A 204 -29.88 -61.56 -11.92
N ALA A 205 -30.56 -61.05 -12.96
CA ALA A 205 -30.06 -59.99 -13.83
C ALA A 205 -30.17 -58.60 -13.17
N VAL A 206 -31.20 -58.36 -12.36
CA VAL A 206 -31.27 -57.17 -11.49
C VAL A 206 -30.00 -57.09 -10.64
N SER A 207 -29.62 -58.18 -9.97
CA SER A 207 -28.48 -58.21 -9.06
C SER A 207 -27.14 -57.94 -9.77
N SER A 208 -26.91 -58.53 -10.95
CA SER A 208 -25.65 -58.32 -11.69
C SER A 208 -25.52 -56.91 -12.27
N LEU A 209 -26.57 -56.37 -12.90
CA LEU A 209 -26.53 -55.03 -13.47
C LEU A 209 -26.53 -53.94 -12.38
N SER A 210 -27.27 -54.13 -11.28
CA SER A 210 -27.26 -53.21 -10.13
C SER A 210 -25.90 -53.21 -9.43
N GLY A 211 -25.28 -54.39 -9.25
CA GLY A 211 -23.95 -54.52 -8.67
C GLY A 211 -22.87 -53.84 -9.51
N PHE A 212 -22.92 -54.01 -10.85
CA PHE A 212 -22.03 -53.31 -11.78
C PHE A 212 -22.21 -51.79 -11.69
N LEU A 213 -23.44 -51.28 -11.80
CA LEU A 213 -23.70 -49.84 -11.75
C LEU A 213 -23.28 -49.21 -10.41
N ALA A 214 -23.52 -49.90 -9.29
CA ALA A 214 -23.08 -49.42 -7.98
C ALA A 214 -21.55 -49.36 -7.85
N GLN A 215 -20.83 -50.34 -8.41
CA GLN A 215 -19.36 -50.34 -8.43
C GLN A 215 -18.78 -49.22 -9.29
N GLU A 216 -19.31 -49.01 -10.50
CA GLU A 216 -18.89 -47.91 -11.39
C GLU A 216 -19.16 -46.54 -10.75
N ILE A 217 -20.36 -46.30 -10.20
CA ILE A 217 -20.68 -45.05 -9.50
C ILE A 217 -19.75 -44.84 -8.29
N HIS A 218 -19.52 -45.86 -7.48
CA HIS A 218 -18.61 -45.76 -6.33
C HIS A 218 -17.19 -45.41 -6.78
N ALA A 219 -16.67 -46.08 -7.80
CA ALA A 219 -15.33 -45.84 -8.35
C ALA A 219 -15.13 -44.41 -8.87
N LEU A 220 -16.15 -43.82 -9.52
CA LEU A 220 -16.10 -42.43 -10.01
C LEU A 220 -15.88 -41.38 -8.92
N PHE A 221 -16.27 -41.65 -7.66
CA PHE A 221 -16.18 -40.70 -6.56
C PHE A 221 -15.11 -41.04 -5.51
N LEU A 222 -14.32 -42.10 -5.68
CA LEU A 222 -13.28 -42.49 -4.70
C LEU A 222 -12.24 -41.39 -4.44
N GLU A 223 -11.79 -40.68 -5.48
CA GLU A 223 -10.82 -39.58 -5.30
C GLU A 223 -11.46 -38.36 -4.59
N GLU A 224 -12.75 -38.07 -4.86
CA GLU A 224 -13.51 -37.04 -4.15
C GLU A 224 -13.65 -37.37 -2.66
N GLN A 225 -14.03 -38.61 -2.32
CA GLN A 225 -14.13 -39.04 -0.91
C GLN A 225 -12.79 -38.89 -0.20
N ALA A 226 -11.69 -39.23 -0.87
CA ALA A 226 -10.35 -39.08 -0.30
C ALA A 226 -9.95 -37.61 -0.10
N GLN A 227 -10.24 -36.73 -1.07
CA GLN A 227 -10.00 -35.29 -0.97
C GLN A 227 -10.83 -34.63 0.15
N LEU A 228 -12.13 -34.95 0.25
CA LEU A 228 -13.02 -34.45 1.29
C LEU A 228 -12.60 -34.94 2.69
N ALA A 229 -12.27 -36.23 2.83
CA ALA A 229 -11.77 -36.78 4.09
C ALA A 229 -10.44 -36.14 4.52
N TYR A 230 -9.50 -35.94 3.58
CA TYR A 230 -8.26 -35.22 3.85
C TYR A 230 -8.52 -33.79 4.32
N GLY A 231 -9.33 -33.03 3.59
CA GLY A 231 -9.69 -31.64 3.93
C GLY A 231 -10.28 -31.55 5.34
N LEU A 232 -11.32 -32.33 5.63
CA LEU A 232 -11.97 -32.36 6.94
C LEU A 232 -11.02 -32.81 8.07
N SER A 233 -10.08 -33.71 7.81
CA SER A 233 -9.09 -34.15 8.80
C SER A 233 -8.11 -33.04 9.25
N THR A 234 -7.95 -31.97 8.45
CA THR A 234 -7.11 -30.82 8.81
C THR A 234 -7.81 -29.81 9.73
N VAL A 235 -9.13 -29.95 9.93
CA VAL A 235 -9.95 -29.00 10.68
C VAL A 235 -9.96 -29.34 12.17
N PRO A 236 -9.56 -28.42 13.07
CA PRO A 236 -9.63 -28.64 14.52
C PRO A 236 -11.04 -29.03 14.99
N GLY A 237 -11.13 -29.97 15.94
CA GLY A 237 -12.40 -30.44 16.50
C GLY A 237 -13.12 -31.53 15.67
N THR A 238 -12.71 -31.80 14.43
CA THR A 238 -13.32 -32.86 13.61
C THR A 238 -13.12 -34.25 14.24
N ASP A 239 -14.20 -35.01 14.33
CA ASP A 239 -14.17 -36.39 14.77
C ASP A 239 -13.64 -37.32 13.67
N ILE A 240 -12.32 -37.52 13.68
CA ILE A 240 -11.58 -38.34 12.70
C ILE A 240 -12.13 -39.78 12.65
N SER A 241 -12.79 -40.29 13.69
CA SER A 241 -13.39 -41.64 13.69
C SER A 241 -14.58 -41.80 12.74
N LYS A 242 -15.09 -40.70 12.16
CA LYS A 242 -16.18 -40.68 11.16
C LYS A 242 -15.70 -40.45 9.72
N LEU A 243 -14.38 -40.34 9.51
CA LEU A 243 -13.77 -40.19 8.19
C LEU A 243 -13.25 -41.54 7.67
N PRO A 244 -13.29 -41.81 6.35
CA PRO A 244 -12.73 -43.04 5.79
C PRO A 244 -11.21 -43.09 5.99
N PRO A 245 -10.63 -44.28 6.23
CA PRO A 245 -9.21 -44.42 6.53
C PRO A 245 -8.34 -44.24 5.27
N LEU A 246 -7.67 -43.09 5.16
CA LEU A 246 -6.71 -42.83 4.07
C LEU A 246 -5.43 -43.66 4.23
N SER A 247 -4.95 -44.25 3.13
CA SER A 247 -3.63 -44.89 3.09
C SER A 247 -2.52 -43.84 3.22
N HIS A 248 -1.33 -44.26 3.68
CA HIS A 248 -0.17 -43.36 3.77
C HIS A 248 0.24 -42.81 2.38
N GLU A 249 0.02 -43.57 1.31
CA GLU A 249 0.28 -43.15 -0.08
C GLU A 249 -0.75 -42.10 -0.53
N GLN A 250 -2.04 -42.34 -0.30
CA GLN A 250 -3.11 -41.36 -0.58
C GLN A 250 -2.89 -40.06 0.20
N PHE A 251 -2.57 -40.13 1.50
CA PHE A 251 -2.31 -38.96 2.32
C PHE A 251 -1.07 -38.18 1.86
N ALA A 252 -0.03 -38.88 1.39
CA ALA A 252 1.17 -38.24 0.84
C ALA A 252 0.88 -37.54 -0.50
N GLU A 253 0.09 -38.15 -1.39
CA GLU A 253 -0.28 -37.57 -2.68
C GLU A 253 -1.23 -36.38 -2.51
N LEU A 254 -2.27 -36.50 -1.70
CA LEU A 254 -3.21 -35.40 -1.41
C LEU A 254 -2.49 -34.21 -0.77
N ARG A 255 -1.50 -34.47 0.11
CA ARG A 255 -0.62 -33.43 0.63
C ARG A 255 0.25 -32.80 -0.46
N ARG A 256 0.81 -33.59 -1.39
CA ARG A 256 1.60 -33.10 -2.53
C ARG A 256 0.76 -32.19 -3.44
N GLN A 257 -0.44 -32.65 -3.82
CA GLN A 257 -1.42 -31.90 -4.59
C GLN A 257 -1.80 -30.59 -3.89
N SER A 258 -2.11 -30.64 -2.58
CA SER A 258 -2.41 -29.46 -1.76
C SER A 258 -1.25 -28.45 -1.71
N THR A 259 0.02 -28.92 -1.58
CA THR A 259 1.18 -28.01 -1.62
C THR A 259 1.49 -27.43 -3.01
N ARG A 260 1.05 -28.11 -4.08
CA ARG A 260 1.22 -27.66 -5.47
C ARG A 260 0.17 -26.63 -5.88
N ALA A 261 -1.07 -26.88 -5.46
CA ALA A 261 -2.24 -26.10 -5.83
C ALA A 261 -2.24 -24.70 -5.17
N LEU A 262 -2.86 -23.76 -5.86
CA LEU A 262 -3.12 -22.41 -5.38
C LEU A 262 -4.10 -22.45 -4.19
N LYS A 263 -3.85 -21.57 -3.22
CA LYS A 263 -4.87 -21.15 -2.25
C LYS A 263 -6.07 -20.60 -3.00
N TYR A 264 -7.26 -20.85 -2.48
CA TYR A 264 -8.48 -20.38 -3.11
C TYR A 264 -8.54 -18.85 -3.16
N ALA A 265 -8.98 -18.30 -4.29
CA ALA A 265 -9.35 -16.89 -4.45
C ALA A 265 -10.62 -16.78 -5.31
N PRO A 266 -11.49 -15.78 -5.07
CA PRO A 266 -12.68 -15.55 -5.89
C PRO A 266 -12.33 -15.07 -7.31
N THR A 267 -11.19 -14.41 -7.47
CA THR A 267 -10.60 -13.97 -8.74
C THR A 267 -9.14 -14.38 -8.78
N TYR A 268 -8.68 -14.88 -9.93
CA TYR A 268 -7.26 -15.04 -10.25
C TYR A 268 -6.88 -14.13 -11.42
N HIS A 269 -5.62 -13.71 -11.46
CA HIS A 269 -5.08 -12.98 -12.61
C HIS A 269 -4.05 -13.86 -13.33
N LEU A 270 -4.19 -14.06 -14.63
CA LEU A 270 -3.33 -14.95 -15.42
C LEU A 270 -2.44 -14.11 -16.35
N THR A 271 -1.11 -14.19 -16.18
CA THR A 271 -0.17 -13.36 -16.95
C THR A 271 0.65 -14.23 -17.91
N PHE A 272 0.38 -14.12 -19.21
CA PHE A 272 1.08 -14.86 -20.27
C PHE A 272 2.24 -14.02 -20.83
N SER A 273 3.45 -14.57 -20.80
CA SER A 273 4.69 -13.80 -21.00
C SER A 273 5.60 -14.43 -22.05
N LEU A 274 5.88 -13.74 -23.15
CA LEU A 274 6.86 -14.17 -24.17
C LEU A 274 8.23 -13.61 -23.85
N PHE A 275 9.16 -14.47 -23.44
CA PHE A 275 10.53 -14.10 -23.04
C PHE A 275 11.55 -14.62 -24.07
N THR A 276 12.41 -13.73 -24.58
CA THR A 276 13.51 -14.08 -25.49
C THR A 276 14.79 -13.34 -25.08
N PRO A 277 15.98 -13.96 -25.12
CA PRO A 277 17.25 -13.29 -24.85
C PRO A 277 17.73 -12.39 -26.00
N THR A 278 16.93 -12.21 -27.06
CA THR A 278 17.26 -11.37 -28.22
C THR A 278 16.13 -10.37 -28.52
N HIS A 279 16.17 -9.74 -29.70
CA HIS A 279 15.11 -8.85 -30.22
C HIS A 279 14.05 -9.59 -31.07
N ILE A 280 14.16 -10.92 -31.19
CA ILE A 280 13.25 -11.77 -31.97
C ILE A 280 12.93 -13.04 -31.14
N PRO A 281 11.68 -13.54 -31.14
CA PRO A 281 10.46 -12.85 -31.63
C PRO A 281 10.15 -11.60 -30.79
N SER A 282 9.68 -10.54 -31.44
CA SER A 282 9.25 -9.29 -30.78
C SER A 282 7.72 -9.20 -30.63
N ALA A 283 6.99 -10.12 -31.25
CA ALA A 283 5.54 -10.23 -31.19
C ALA A 283 5.09 -11.70 -31.16
N TRP A 284 3.80 -11.91 -30.92
CA TRP A 284 3.12 -13.20 -30.97
C TRP A 284 1.63 -13.00 -31.15
N ASP A 285 1.00 -13.92 -31.86
CA ASP A 285 -0.42 -13.86 -32.23
C ASP A 285 -1.26 -14.48 -31.10
N VAL A 286 -1.00 -14.01 -29.87
CA VAL A 286 -1.40 -14.65 -28.61
C VAL A 286 -2.88 -14.49 -28.28
N GLU A 287 -3.54 -13.44 -28.76
CA GLU A 287 -4.97 -13.20 -28.48
C GLU A 287 -5.87 -14.28 -29.10
N GLU A 288 -5.56 -14.74 -30.32
CA GLU A 288 -6.29 -15.81 -31.00
C GLU A 288 -6.04 -17.14 -30.26
N ALA A 289 -4.78 -17.49 -29.99
CA ALA A 289 -4.41 -18.68 -29.21
C ALA A 289 -5.01 -18.70 -27.78
N LEU A 290 -5.17 -17.55 -27.12
CA LEU A 290 -5.84 -17.46 -25.82
C LEU A 290 -7.36 -17.65 -25.93
N ASN A 291 -8.00 -17.15 -26.99
CA ASN A 291 -9.43 -17.35 -27.23
C ASN A 291 -9.78 -18.81 -27.56
N ASP A 292 -8.92 -19.53 -28.28
CA ASP A 292 -9.20 -20.90 -28.72
C ASP A 292 -8.75 -21.98 -27.70
N TYR A 293 -7.60 -21.80 -27.05
CA TYR A 293 -7.06 -22.83 -26.13
C TYR A 293 -7.32 -22.57 -24.64
N ILE A 294 -7.25 -21.32 -24.17
CA ILE A 294 -7.30 -20.99 -22.74
C ILE A 294 -8.71 -20.59 -22.30
N LYS A 295 -9.36 -19.68 -23.03
CA LYS A 295 -10.66 -19.12 -22.67
C LYS A 295 -11.78 -20.16 -22.45
N PRO A 296 -11.94 -21.22 -23.27
CA PRO A 296 -12.98 -22.23 -23.02
C PRO A 296 -12.76 -22.99 -21.70
N LEU A 297 -11.50 -23.12 -21.28
CA LEU A 297 -11.14 -23.68 -19.97
C LEU A 297 -11.50 -22.71 -18.85
N LEU A 298 -11.22 -21.41 -18.99
CA LEU A 298 -11.60 -20.38 -18.00
C LEU A 298 -13.13 -20.27 -17.85
N GLU A 299 -13.86 -20.29 -18.95
CA GLU A 299 -15.33 -20.28 -18.97
C GLU A 299 -15.90 -21.50 -18.21
N SER A 300 -15.28 -22.68 -18.35
CA SER A 300 -15.66 -23.88 -17.57
C SER A 300 -15.45 -23.72 -16.06
N PHE A 301 -14.53 -22.85 -15.62
CA PHE A 301 -14.23 -22.58 -14.21
C PHE A 301 -15.00 -21.40 -13.61
N SER A 302 -15.85 -20.71 -14.38
CA SER A 302 -16.55 -19.49 -13.94
C SER A 302 -17.50 -19.71 -12.75
N SER A 303 -17.94 -20.94 -12.46
CA SER A 303 -18.67 -21.27 -11.23
C SER A 303 -17.78 -21.26 -9.97
N ILE A 304 -16.46 -21.47 -10.12
CA ILE A 304 -15.47 -21.63 -9.04
C ILE A 304 -14.66 -20.36 -8.80
N SER A 305 -14.20 -19.67 -9.85
CA SER A 305 -13.45 -18.40 -9.74
C SER A 305 -13.60 -17.59 -11.03
N ASN A 306 -13.50 -16.27 -10.89
CA ASN A 306 -13.30 -15.37 -12.02
C ASN A 306 -11.82 -15.34 -12.43
N PHE A 307 -11.55 -14.98 -13.69
CA PHE A 307 -10.20 -14.85 -14.23
C PHE A 307 -10.07 -13.56 -15.02
N THR A 308 -8.97 -12.82 -14.85
CA THR A 308 -8.49 -11.87 -15.85
C THR A 308 -7.28 -12.46 -16.57
N VAL A 309 -7.00 -11.98 -17.79
CA VAL A 309 -5.85 -12.41 -18.58
C VAL A 309 -5.08 -11.18 -19.05
N ASP A 310 -3.82 -11.12 -18.65
CA ASP A 310 -2.85 -10.09 -19.05
C ASP A 310 -1.77 -10.73 -19.93
N THR A 311 -1.21 -9.98 -20.89
CA THR A 311 -0.14 -10.46 -21.77
C THR A 311 1.03 -9.49 -21.85
N GLN A 312 2.26 -10.01 -21.93
CA GLN A 312 3.47 -9.20 -22.05
C GLN A 312 4.53 -9.87 -22.92
N VAL A 313 5.43 -9.07 -23.52
CA VAL A 313 6.60 -9.53 -24.28
C VAL A 313 7.85 -8.89 -23.68
N GLN A 314 8.80 -9.70 -23.24
CA GLN A 314 10.10 -9.23 -22.73
C GLN A 314 11.22 -9.68 -23.68
N MET A 315 11.68 -8.74 -24.48
CA MET A 315 12.93 -8.86 -25.25
C MET A 315 14.14 -8.74 -24.32
N TYR A 316 15.26 -9.33 -24.73
CA TYR A 316 16.51 -9.42 -23.96
C TYR A 316 16.39 -10.08 -22.57
N ALA A 317 15.37 -10.90 -22.34
CA ALA A 317 15.22 -11.74 -21.15
C ALA A 317 16.28 -12.86 -21.14
N THR A 318 17.46 -12.57 -20.62
CA THR A 318 18.51 -13.57 -20.38
C THR A 318 18.19 -14.43 -19.16
N ILE A 319 18.72 -15.66 -19.13
CA ILE A 319 18.73 -16.52 -17.95
C ILE A 319 19.50 -15.82 -16.82
N SER A 320 18.97 -15.85 -15.59
CA SER A 320 19.59 -15.19 -14.43
C SER A 320 21.04 -15.67 -14.19
N PRO A 321 22.00 -14.78 -13.86
CA PRO A 321 23.35 -15.16 -13.45
C PRO A 321 23.39 -15.98 -12.14
N SER A 322 22.26 -16.08 -11.42
CA SER A 322 22.08 -16.97 -10.27
C SER A 322 21.96 -18.45 -10.67
N VAL A 323 21.71 -18.73 -11.95
CA VAL A 323 21.54 -20.07 -12.52
C VAL A 323 22.78 -20.45 -13.33
N LYS A 324 23.14 -21.74 -13.30
CA LYS A 324 24.22 -22.27 -14.15
C LYS A 324 23.81 -22.14 -15.63
N SER A 325 24.66 -21.53 -16.44
CA SER A 325 24.48 -21.46 -17.89
C SER A 325 24.22 -22.86 -18.49
N PRO A 326 23.36 -22.98 -19.52
CA PRO A 326 23.03 -24.27 -20.13
C PRO A 326 24.28 -25.08 -20.51
N GLU A 327 24.28 -26.37 -20.20
CA GLU A 327 25.36 -27.31 -20.53
C GLU A 327 24.96 -28.12 -21.77
N TYR A 328 25.80 -28.15 -22.81
CA TYR A 328 25.56 -29.01 -23.97
C TYR A 328 25.75 -30.48 -23.58
N ASP A 329 24.80 -31.33 -23.94
CA ASP A 329 24.79 -32.76 -23.63
C ASP A 329 24.93 -33.58 -24.92
N GLU A 330 26.01 -34.38 -25.00
CA GLU A 330 26.32 -35.21 -26.17
C GLU A 330 25.39 -36.43 -26.32
N GLU A 331 24.75 -36.91 -25.25
CA GLU A 331 23.82 -38.05 -25.32
C GLU A 331 22.43 -37.60 -25.82
N LEU A 332 22.00 -36.40 -25.43
CA LEU A 332 20.73 -35.81 -25.87
C LEU A 332 20.84 -34.97 -27.16
N ASN A 333 22.06 -34.63 -27.59
CA ASN A 333 22.35 -33.70 -28.70
C ASN A 333 21.57 -32.36 -28.55
N ALA A 334 21.59 -31.82 -27.33
CA ALA A 334 20.79 -30.67 -26.92
C ALA A 334 21.51 -29.87 -25.82
N TRP A 335 21.12 -28.61 -25.65
CA TRP A 335 21.50 -27.82 -24.47
C TRP A 335 20.59 -28.18 -23.30
N THR A 336 21.15 -28.25 -22.10
CA THR A 336 20.43 -28.75 -20.91
C THR A 336 20.44 -27.77 -19.74
N LEU A 337 19.25 -27.56 -19.17
CA LEU A 337 19.03 -27.00 -17.83
C LEU A 337 18.91 -28.15 -16.82
N ARG A 338 19.41 -27.96 -15.61
CA ARG A 338 19.31 -28.94 -14.53
C ARG A 338 18.06 -28.68 -13.68
N LYS A 339 17.41 -29.74 -13.21
CA LYS A 339 16.21 -29.67 -12.36
C LYS A 339 16.41 -28.89 -11.07
N GLU A 340 17.63 -28.91 -10.53
CA GLU A 340 18.05 -28.15 -9.34
C GLU A 340 17.99 -26.62 -9.54
N ASP A 341 18.15 -26.13 -10.78
CA ASP A 341 18.23 -24.70 -11.09
C ASP A 341 16.89 -24.12 -11.60
N LEU A 342 15.87 -24.95 -11.89
CA LEU A 342 14.60 -24.54 -12.54
C LEU A 342 13.74 -23.56 -11.75
N SER A 343 13.87 -23.50 -10.42
CA SER A 343 13.20 -22.48 -9.60
C SER A 343 13.97 -21.16 -9.55
N GLY A 344 15.27 -21.17 -9.87
CA GLY A 344 16.08 -19.95 -10.04
C GLY A 344 16.04 -19.39 -11.46
N PHE A 345 15.55 -20.17 -12.43
CA PHE A 345 15.36 -19.73 -13.82
C PHE A 345 14.46 -18.49 -13.90
N ILE A 346 13.44 -18.42 -13.04
CA ILE A 346 12.57 -17.27 -12.86
C ILE A 346 13.21 -16.34 -11.82
N ASN A 347 13.69 -15.18 -12.24
CA ASN A 347 14.07 -14.10 -11.33
C ASN A 347 13.14 -12.90 -11.49
N ALA A 348 12.19 -12.74 -10.57
CA ALA A 348 11.23 -11.63 -10.56
C ALA A 348 11.85 -10.25 -10.27
N ALA A 349 13.16 -10.16 -9.97
CA ALA A 349 13.90 -8.91 -9.87
C ALA A 349 14.64 -8.52 -11.17
N GLU A 350 14.90 -9.47 -12.06
CA GLU A 350 15.52 -9.24 -13.38
C GLU A 350 14.50 -9.28 -14.53
N TRP A 351 13.40 -10.01 -14.34
CA TRP A 351 12.26 -10.06 -15.24
C TRP A 351 11.10 -9.29 -14.60
N PRO A 352 10.76 -8.08 -15.08
CA PRO A 352 9.67 -7.27 -14.54
C PRO A 352 8.32 -7.90 -14.91
N LEU A 353 7.91 -8.89 -14.14
CA LEU A 353 6.59 -9.52 -14.25
C LEU A 353 5.53 -8.49 -13.89
N SER A 354 4.84 -7.94 -14.89
CA SER A 354 3.81 -6.91 -14.70
C SER A 354 2.74 -7.40 -13.70
N PRO A 355 2.61 -6.81 -12.50
CA PRO A 355 1.61 -7.24 -11.55
C PRO A 355 0.23 -6.78 -12.03
N SER A 356 -0.64 -7.74 -12.30
CA SER A 356 -2.05 -7.54 -12.63
C SER A 356 -2.74 -6.58 -11.66
N ILE A 357 -3.34 -5.51 -12.18
CA ILE A 357 -3.97 -4.46 -11.36
C ILE A 357 -5.39 -4.91 -10.96
N GLY A 358 -5.51 -5.61 -9.83
CA GLY A 358 -6.81 -6.09 -9.32
C GLY A 358 -6.76 -6.78 -7.95
N GLU A 359 -7.91 -7.24 -7.49
CA GLU A 359 -8.05 -8.03 -6.26
C GLU A 359 -7.93 -9.54 -6.55
N GLY A 360 -6.71 -10.08 -6.46
CA GLY A 360 -6.46 -11.51 -6.58
C GLY A 360 -4.97 -11.87 -6.63
N PRO A 361 -4.61 -13.16 -6.42
CA PRO A 361 -3.26 -13.64 -6.66
C PRO A 361 -3.00 -13.84 -8.16
N THR A 362 -1.82 -13.39 -8.62
CA THR A 362 -1.34 -13.55 -10.00
C THR A 362 -0.73 -14.94 -10.23
N VAL A 363 -0.98 -15.52 -11.40
CA VAL A 363 -0.47 -16.82 -11.86
C VAL A 363 0.26 -16.61 -13.19
N ASN A 364 1.50 -17.06 -13.28
CA ASN A 364 2.41 -16.67 -14.36
C ASN A 364 2.65 -17.83 -15.35
N PHE A 365 2.50 -17.57 -16.65
CA PHE A 365 2.82 -18.52 -17.71
C PHE A 365 3.88 -17.93 -18.63
N ILE A 366 5.11 -18.45 -18.57
CA ILE A 366 6.23 -17.98 -19.38
C ILE A 366 6.44 -18.91 -20.59
N LEU A 367 6.37 -18.33 -21.79
CA LEU A 367 6.87 -18.92 -23.02
C LEU A 367 8.29 -18.40 -23.27
N TYR A 368 9.29 -19.24 -23.08
CA TYR A 368 10.70 -18.90 -23.30
C TYR A 368 11.17 -19.39 -24.66
N VAL A 369 11.72 -18.49 -25.47
CA VAL A 369 12.36 -18.82 -26.76
C VAL A 369 13.87 -18.69 -26.59
N PRO A 370 14.65 -19.79 -26.63
CA PRO A 370 16.10 -19.72 -26.50
C PRO A 370 16.75 -19.12 -27.76
N ILE A 371 17.96 -18.56 -27.59
CA ILE A 371 18.79 -18.16 -28.73
C ILE A 371 19.13 -19.37 -29.60
N HIS A 372 19.19 -19.20 -30.93
CA HIS A 372 19.43 -20.29 -31.89
C HIS A 372 20.71 -21.12 -31.59
N SER A 373 21.77 -20.48 -31.08
CA SER A 373 23.00 -21.17 -30.67
C SER A 373 22.85 -22.07 -29.43
N GLN A 374 21.74 -21.94 -28.70
CA GLN A 374 21.37 -22.75 -27.53
C GLN A 374 20.08 -23.56 -27.74
N SER A 375 19.59 -23.69 -28.98
CA SER A 375 18.42 -24.53 -29.32
C SER A 375 18.88 -25.85 -29.97
N PRO A 376 18.26 -27.00 -29.66
CA PRO A 376 17.19 -27.19 -28.68
C PRO A 376 17.69 -27.08 -27.24
N LEU A 377 16.92 -26.40 -26.39
CA LEU A 377 17.10 -26.32 -24.93
C LEU A 377 16.07 -27.21 -24.23
N LEU A 378 16.52 -28.10 -23.34
CA LEU A 378 15.71 -29.09 -22.63
C LEU A 378 16.08 -29.17 -21.14
N VAL A 379 15.27 -29.85 -20.35
CA VAL A 379 15.56 -30.21 -18.95
C VAL A 379 16.28 -31.57 -18.91
N LYS A 380 17.46 -31.62 -18.28
CA LYS A 380 18.42 -32.73 -18.36
C LYS A 380 17.87 -34.08 -17.89
N GLU A 381 17.12 -34.07 -16.78
CA GLU A 381 16.71 -35.29 -16.06
C GLU A 381 15.48 -35.98 -16.63
N ASN A 382 14.75 -35.36 -17.56
CA ASN A 382 13.55 -35.92 -18.19
C ASN A 382 13.42 -35.65 -19.70
N GLY A 383 14.34 -34.90 -20.31
CA GLY A 383 14.26 -34.48 -21.72
C GLY A 383 13.09 -33.54 -22.04
N GLY A 384 12.41 -33.01 -21.02
CA GLY A 384 11.21 -32.18 -21.18
C GLY A 384 11.54 -30.73 -21.52
N ASN A 385 10.61 -30.04 -22.17
CA ASN A 385 10.72 -28.62 -22.50
C ASN A 385 9.85 -27.72 -21.60
N SER A 386 9.22 -28.24 -20.54
CA SER A 386 8.35 -27.46 -19.66
C SER A 386 8.35 -27.95 -18.21
N TRP A 387 7.99 -27.07 -17.27
CA TRP A 387 7.82 -27.39 -15.86
C TRP A 387 6.82 -26.47 -15.17
N LEU A 388 6.30 -26.92 -14.03
CA LEU A 388 5.40 -26.17 -13.15
C LEU A 388 6.16 -25.70 -11.91
N VAL A 389 5.90 -24.46 -11.46
CA VAL A 389 6.36 -23.95 -10.16
C VAL A 389 5.16 -23.89 -9.20
N PRO A 390 5.17 -24.68 -8.10
CA PRO A 390 4.10 -24.71 -7.10
C PRO A 390 3.64 -23.32 -6.65
N GLN A 391 2.33 -23.11 -6.59
CA GLN A 391 1.68 -21.87 -6.14
C GLN A 391 2.09 -20.58 -6.90
N TRP A 392 2.75 -20.69 -8.06
CA TRP A 392 3.24 -19.52 -8.83
C TRP A 392 2.80 -19.51 -10.30
N GLY A 393 2.85 -20.67 -10.97
CA GLY A 393 2.70 -20.70 -12.43
C GLY A 393 3.49 -21.81 -13.12
N GLY A 394 3.87 -21.61 -14.38
CA GLY A 394 4.66 -22.56 -15.14
C GLY A 394 5.40 -21.96 -16.34
N VAL A 395 6.30 -22.76 -16.90
CA VAL A 395 7.22 -22.36 -17.98
C VAL A 395 7.21 -23.40 -19.10
N HIS A 396 7.24 -22.94 -20.35
CA HIS A 396 7.39 -23.75 -21.56
C HIS A 396 8.50 -23.17 -22.44
N ILE A 397 9.40 -24.01 -22.94
CA ILE A 397 10.49 -23.66 -23.84
C ILE A 397 10.08 -24.02 -25.28
N LEU A 398 9.95 -23.00 -26.13
CA LEU A 398 9.62 -23.16 -27.55
C LEU A 398 10.91 -23.20 -28.39
N ASN A 399 11.33 -24.40 -28.77
CA ASN A 399 12.51 -24.62 -29.61
C ASN A 399 12.17 -24.44 -31.10
N LEU A 400 12.49 -23.27 -31.64
CA LEU A 400 12.24 -22.92 -33.05
C LEU A 400 13.24 -23.63 -33.98
N SER A 401 12.75 -24.11 -35.13
CA SER A 401 13.53 -24.93 -36.08
C SER A 401 13.83 -24.18 -37.38
N GLY A 402 15.03 -23.61 -37.50
CA GLY A 402 15.55 -22.99 -38.73
C GLY A 402 16.46 -21.79 -38.48
N ASP A 403 17.35 -21.49 -39.45
CA ASP A 403 18.43 -20.48 -39.35
C ASP A 403 17.97 -19.04 -39.02
N SER A 404 16.68 -18.75 -39.07
CA SER A 404 16.08 -17.48 -38.67
C SER A 404 14.73 -17.69 -37.98
N ALA A 405 14.63 -17.29 -36.70
CA ALA A 405 13.35 -17.21 -36.00
C ALA A 405 12.43 -16.14 -36.65
N PRO A 406 11.11 -16.34 -36.71
CA PRO A 406 10.17 -15.37 -37.24
C PRO A 406 9.99 -14.18 -36.28
N GLY A 407 9.67 -13.00 -36.81
CA GLY A 407 9.50 -11.77 -36.02
C GLY A 407 8.29 -11.78 -35.08
N SER A 408 7.17 -12.36 -35.53
CA SER A 408 6.04 -12.75 -34.67
C SER A 408 5.96 -14.27 -34.59
N LEU A 409 5.50 -14.82 -33.46
CA LEU A 409 5.09 -16.21 -33.35
C LEU A 409 3.62 -16.38 -33.78
N PRO A 410 3.32 -17.08 -34.89
CA PRO A 410 1.94 -17.39 -35.28
C PRO A 410 1.31 -18.43 -34.34
N GLU A 411 -0.02 -18.45 -34.32
CA GLU A 411 -0.87 -19.28 -33.45
C GLU A 411 -0.51 -20.78 -33.47
N ASP A 412 -0.19 -21.34 -34.64
CA ASP A 412 0.18 -22.75 -34.81
C ASP A 412 1.46 -23.15 -34.07
N MET A 413 2.37 -22.19 -33.85
CA MET A 413 3.57 -22.37 -33.02
C MET A 413 3.29 -22.21 -31.52
N LEU A 414 2.17 -21.57 -31.15
CA LEU A 414 1.77 -21.35 -29.74
C LEU A 414 0.97 -22.54 -29.17
N ALA A 415 0.24 -23.28 -30.00
CA ALA A 415 -0.62 -24.40 -29.56
C ALA A 415 0.04 -25.41 -28.59
N PRO A 416 1.30 -25.88 -28.79
CA PRO A 416 1.96 -26.79 -27.85
C PRO A 416 2.19 -26.17 -26.46
N ALA A 417 2.45 -24.86 -26.41
CA ALA A 417 2.58 -24.12 -25.16
C ALA A 417 1.22 -23.91 -24.48
N MET A 418 0.17 -23.58 -25.24
CA MET A 418 -1.18 -23.37 -24.67
C MET A 418 -1.79 -24.66 -24.11
N HIS A 419 -1.58 -25.81 -24.76
CA HIS A 419 -1.93 -27.12 -24.18
C HIS A 419 -1.16 -27.37 -22.86
N THR A 420 0.15 -27.07 -22.84
CA THR A 420 0.96 -27.19 -21.62
C THR A 420 0.45 -26.29 -20.49
N PHE A 421 0.14 -25.02 -20.79
CA PHE A 421 -0.38 -24.07 -19.80
C PHE A 421 -1.78 -24.45 -19.31
N SER A 422 -2.62 -25.07 -20.15
CA SER A 422 -3.93 -25.61 -19.75
C SER A 422 -3.81 -26.73 -18.71
N ASP A 423 -2.97 -27.73 -18.96
CA ASP A 423 -2.71 -28.82 -18.00
C ASP A 423 -2.07 -28.29 -16.70
N GLN A 424 -1.16 -27.32 -16.83
CA GLN A 424 -0.54 -26.65 -15.70
C GLN A 424 -1.56 -25.84 -14.87
N LEU A 425 -2.51 -25.13 -15.50
CA LEU A 425 -3.57 -24.40 -14.83
C LEU A 425 -4.53 -25.33 -14.09
N ILE A 426 -4.97 -26.42 -14.73
CA ILE A 426 -5.78 -27.49 -14.10
C ILE A 426 -5.06 -28.06 -12.85
N SER A 427 -3.75 -28.27 -12.97
CA SER A 427 -2.86 -28.78 -11.92
C SER A 427 -2.64 -27.79 -10.76
N LEU A 428 -2.70 -26.48 -11.02
CA LEU A 428 -2.62 -25.38 -10.04
C LEU A 428 -3.96 -25.06 -9.37
N LEU A 429 -5.08 -25.10 -10.09
CA LEU A 429 -6.41 -24.94 -9.50
C LEU A 429 -6.77 -26.11 -8.57
N GLY A 430 -6.06 -27.24 -8.73
CA GLY A 430 -6.01 -28.35 -7.77
C GLY A 430 -6.96 -29.49 -8.07
N LEU A 431 -7.43 -29.61 -9.32
CA LEU A 431 -8.46 -30.60 -9.71
C LEU A 431 -8.01 -32.04 -9.43
N PRO A 432 -8.94 -32.95 -9.09
CA PRO A 432 -8.65 -34.37 -9.06
C PRO A 432 -8.12 -34.88 -10.40
N GLN A 433 -7.38 -35.97 -10.41
CA GLN A 433 -6.89 -36.61 -11.64
C GLN A 433 -7.97 -37.48 -12.29
N THR A 434 -8.87 -38.04 -11.48
CA THR A 434 -9.98 -38.89 -11.89
C THR A 434 -11.33 -38.36 -11.38
N PRO A 435 -12.45 -38.65 -12.07
CA PRO A 435 -12.54 -39.30 -13.37
C PRO A 435 -12.21 -38.34 -14.52
N TYR A 436 -11.98 -38.84 -15.74
CA TYR A 436 -11.52 -38.03 -16.88
C TYR A 436 -12.51 -36.95 -17.38
N SER A 437 -13.78 -36.97 -16.93
CA SER A 437 -14.79 -35.99 -17.35
C SER A 437 -14.57 -34.64 -16.66
N LEU A 438 -14.23 -33.59 -17.43
CA LEU A 438 -13.89 -32.28 -16.86
C LEU A 438 -15.04 -31.67 -16.01
N PRO A 439 -16.32 -31.69 -16.44
CA PRO A 439 -17.43 -31.19 -15.62
C PRO A 439 -17.55 -31.86 -14.25
N LEU A 440 -17.30 -33.17 -14.15
CA LEU A 440 -17.31 -33.87 -12.85
C LEU A 440 -16.16 -33.40 -11.96
N ARG A 441 -14.94 -33.28 -12.50
CA ARG A 441 -13.77 -32.80 -11.75
C ARG A 441 -13.95 -31.37 -11.21
N ILE A 442 -14.63 -30.53 -11.99
CA ILE A 442 -15.02 -29.15 -11.60
C ILE A 442 -16.05 -29.21 -10.47
N SER A 443 -17.12 -29.99 -10.61
CA SER A 443 -18.14 -30.12 -9.56
C SER A 443 -17.60 -30.75 -8.26
N THR A 444 -16.64 -31.68 -8.35
CA THR A 444 -15.87 -32.15 -7.19
C THR A 444 -15.10 -31.01 -6.52
N LEU A 445 -14.43 -30.16 -7.30
CA LEU A 445 -13.68 -29.03 -6.78
C LEU A 445 -14.59 -27.99 -6.10
N GLU A 446 -15.81 -27.74 -6.59
CA GLU A 446 -16.81 -26.90 -5.90
C GLU A 446 -17.09 -27.39 -4.48
N ARG A 447 -17.35 -28.69 -4.32
CA ARG A 447 -17.63 -29.34 -3.02
C ARG A 447 -16.43 -29.27 -2.07
N VAL A 448 -15.24 -29.60 -2.58
CA VAL A 448 -13.99 -29.55 -1.81
C VAL A 448 -13.64 -28.12 -1.39
N ARG A 449 -13.81 -27.13 -2.28
CA ARG A 449 -13.56 -25.72 -1.95
C ARG A 449 -14.60 -25.20 -0.95
N SER A 450 -15.90 -25.45 -1.12
CA SER A 450 -16.92 -24.98 -0.16
C SER A 450 -16.67 -25.53 1.25
N ALA A 451 -16.39 -26.83 1.38
CA ALA A 451 -16.02 -27.43 2.67
C ALA A 451 -14.77 -26.80 3.29
N SER A 452 -13.75 -26.54 2.47
CA SER A 452 -12.50 -25.89 2.91
C SER A 452 -12.71 -24.43 3.35
N LEU A 453 -13.57 -23.67 2.67
CA LEU A 453 -13.87 -22.28 3.02
C LEU A 453 -14.69 -22.18 4.31
N ILE A 454 -15.72 -23.02 4.49
CA ILE A 454 -16.51 -23.10 5.73
C ILE A 454 -15.58 -23.38 6.93
N ALA A 455 -14.67 -24.35 6.79
CA ALA A 455 -13.71 -24.69 7.83
C ALA A 455 -12.69 -23.57 8.10
N SER A 456 -12.10 -22.97 7.06
CA SER A 456 -11.11 -21.91 7.23
C SER A 456 -11.72 -20.67 7.87
N THR A 457 -12.91 -20.26 7.43
CA THR A 457 -13.66 -19.12 7.98
C THR A 457 -14.05 -19.35 9.44
N SER A 458 -14.49 -20.56 9.80
CA SER A 458 -14.78 -20.94 11.19
C SER A 458 -13.51 -20.85 12.07
N SER A 459 -12.34 -21.21 11.52
CA SER A 459 -11.06 -21.05 12.21
C SER A 459 -10.69 -19.57 12.42
N THR A 460 -10.90 -18.71 11.41
CA THR A 460 -10.69 -17.25 11.50
C THR A 460 -11.59 -16.61 12.57
N LEU A 461 -12.88 -16.99 12.65
CA LEU A 461 -13.75 -16.56 13.76
C LEU A 461 -13.22 -17.01 15.13
N GLY A 462 -12.74 -18.25 15.24
CA GLY A 462 -12.10 -18.76 16.47
C GLY A 462 -10.86 -17.97 16.87
N ALA A 463 -10.03 -17.59 15.90
CA ALA A 463 -8.86 -16.74 16.12
C ALA A 463 -9.28 -15.33 16.59
N LEU A 464 -10.28 -14.72 15.95
CA LEU A 464 -10.82 -13.41 16.34
C LEU A 464 -11.41 -13.42 17.76
N ALA A 465 -12.16 -14.47 18.12
CA ALA A 465 -12.69 -14.65 19.48
C ALA A 465 -11.56 -14.78 20.52
N GLN A 466 -10.49 -15.51 20.21
CA GLN A 466 -9.31 -15.60 21.08
C GLN A 466 -8.58 -14.25 21.22
N VAL A 467 -8.47 -13.47 20.16
CA VAL A 467 -7.88 -12.10 20.20
C VAL A 467 -8.72 -11.19 21.10
N TYR A 468 -10.05 -11.16 20.90
CA TYR A 468 -10.99 -10.38 21.70
C TYR A 468 -10.90 -10.70 23.20
N GLN A 469 -10.76 -11.99 23.56
CA GLN A 469 -10.67 -12.45 24.94
C GLN A 469 -9.29 -12.18 25.57
N LYS A 470 -8.20 -12.38 24.83
CA LYS A 470 -6.83 -12.24 25.37
C LYS A 470 -6.37 -10.79 25.46
N LEU A 471 -6.91 -9.88 24.64
CA LEU A 471 -6.47 -8.49 24.53
C LEU A 471 -7.64 -7.52 24.86
N PRO A 472 -7.99 -7.36 26.16
CA PRO A 472 -9.13 -6.54 26.59
C PRO A 472 -8.96 -5.03 26.32
N SER A 473 -7.73 -4.58 26.01
CA SER A 473 -7.39 -3.20 25.67
C SER A 473 -7.52 -2.87 24.17
N ILE A 474 -7.77 -3.86 23.29
CA ILE A 474 -8.00 -3.59 21.86
C ILE A 474 -9.37 -2.96 21.66
N PRO A 475 -9.49 -1.85 20.90
CA PRO A 475 -10.77 -1.30 20.47
C PRO A 475 -11.47 -2.26 19.52
N VAL A 476 -12.79 -2.37 19.63
CA VAL A 476 -13.59 -3.20 18.72
C VAL A 476 -14.68 -2.31 18.13
N PRO A 477 -14.54 -1.84 16.89
CA PRO A 477 -15.51 -0.96 16.26
C PRO A 477 -16.76 -1.72 15.77
N ASP A 478 -17.85 -0.99 15.53
CA ASP A 478 -19.14 -1.58 15.13
C ASP A 478 -19.10 -2.32 13.78
N ASN A 479 -18.23 -1.92 12.85
CA ASN A 479 -18.06 -2.62 11.57
C ASN A 479 -17.48 -4.03 11.77
N VAL A 480 -16.62 -4.27 12.76
CA VAL A 480 -16.14 -5.63 13.09
C VAL A 480 -17.28 -6.50 13.62
N ALA A 481 -18.14 -5.95 14.48
CA ALA A 481 -19.32 -6.68 14.97
C ALA A 481 -20.32 -6.99 13.84
N GLN A 482 -20.52 -6.06 12.90
CA GLN A 482 -21.34 -6.27 11.70
C GLN A 482 -20.74 -7.35 10.78
N SER A 483 -19.44 -7.29 10.48
CA SER A 483 -18.75 -8.29 9.65
C SER A 483 -18.77 -9.68 10.29
N VAL A 484 -18.62 -9.79 11.62
CA VAL A 484 -18.78 -11.07 12.35
C VAL A 484 -20.20 -11.60 12.26
N ALA A 485 -21.23 -10.75 12.38
CA ALA A 485 -22.63 -11.17 12.23
C ALA A 485 -22.94 -11.64 10.79
N LEU A 486 -22.43 -10.95 9.77
CA LEU A 486 -22.54 -11.37 8.37
C LEU A 486 -21.80 -12.69 8.10
N THR A 487 -20.62 -12.87 8.70
CA THR A 487 -19.87 -14.13 8.63
C THR A 487 -20.67 -15.30 9.18
N ILE A 488 -21.23 -15.17 10.39
CA ILE A 488 -22.01 -16.24 11.04
C ILE A 488 -23.28 -16.54 10.23
N MET A 489 -23.98 -15.51 9.75
CA MET A 489 -25.17 -15.67 8.89
C MET A 489 -24.85 -16.44 7.60
N HIS A 490 -23.78 -16.06 6.89
CA HIS A 490 -23.41 -16.71 5.64
C HIS A 490 -22.75 -18.08 5.84
N LEU A 491 -22.02 -18.32 6.94
CA LEU A 491 -21.59 -19.67 7.34
C LEU A 491 -22.79 -20.60 7.54
N GLN A 492 -23.82 -20.14 8.26
CA GLN A 492 -25.03 -20.93 8.48
C GLN A 492 -25.76 -21.21 7.16
N GLN A 493 -25.96 -20.19 6.31
CA GLN A 493 -26.56 -20.36 4.98
C GLN A 493 -25.77 -21.34 4.10
N ALA A 494 -24.43 -21.22 4.05
CA ALA A 494 -23.57 -22.12 3.30
C ALA A 494 -23.74 -23.58 3.74
N CYS A 495 -23.78 -23.83 5.05
CA CYS A 495 -23.98 -25.15 5.64
C CYS A 495 -25.40 -25.72 5.42
N ASP A 496 -26.43 -24.88 5.38
CA ASP A 496 -27.80 -25.34 5.11
C ASP A 496 -28.03 -25.64 3.63
N VAL A 497 -27.56 -24.81 2.69
CA VAL A 497 -27.68 -25.13 1.25
C VAL A 497 -26.73 -26.26 0.82
N LEU A 498 -25.62 -26.49 1.54
CA LEU A 498 -24.77 -27.69 1.40
C LEU A 498 -25.57 -28.97 1.70
N ARG A 499 -26.34 -28.98 2.80
CA ARG A 499 -27.22 -30.09 3.19
C ARG A 499 -28.35 -30.35 2.18
N GLU A 500 -28.76 -29.34 1.42
CA GLU A 500 -29.72 -29.50 0.31
C GLU A 500 -29.07 -30.03 -0.99
N GLY A 501 -27.74 -29.97 -1.10
CA GLY A 501 -26.98 -30.36 -2.30
C GLY A 501 -26.73 -29.24 -3.31
N ARG A 502 -27.00 -27.97 -2.96
CA ARG A 502 -26.81 -26.81 -3.84
C ARG A 502 -25.37 -26.29 -3.75
N PHE A 503 -24.43 -27.04 -4.32
CA PHE A 503 -22.99 -26.85 -4.07
C PHE A 503 -22.45 -25.48 -4.52
N GLN A 504 -22.95 -24.91 -5.63
CA GLN A 504 -22.58 -23.57 -6.07
C GLN A 504 -23.01 -22.49 -5.06
N GLN A 505 -24.28 -22.50 -4.62
CA GLN A 505 -24.80 -21.56 -3.62
C GLN A 505 -24.09 -21.71 -2.25
N SER A 506 -23.67 -22.93 -1.92
CA SER A 506 -22.84 -23.21 -0.74
C SER A 506 -21.48 -22.53 -0.85
N LEU A 507 -20.84 -22.62 -2.02
CA LEU A 507 -19.57 -21.96 -2.31
C LEU A 507 -19.73 -20.43 -2.30
N ASP A 508 -20.80 -19.88 -2.87
CA ASP A 508 -21.11 -18.44 -2.85
C ASP A 508 -21.23 -17.88 -1.43
N HIS A 509 -22.04 -18.50 -0.57
CA HIS A 509 -22.14 -18.08 0.82
C HIS A 509 -20.83 -18.27 1.59
N ALA A 510 -20.07 -19.34 1.32
CA ALA A 510 -18.78 -19.55 1.96
C ALA A 510 -17.71 -18.51 1.54
N ARG A 511 -17.72 -18.03 0.29
CA ARG A 511 -16.89 -16.90 -0.18
C ARG A 511 -17.17 -15.64 0.64
N ILE A 512 -18.43 -15.21 0.70
CA ILE A 512 -18.83 -13.97 1.39
C ILE A 512 -18.48 -14.06 2.88
N ALA A 513 -18.71 -15.23 3.50
CA ALA A 513 -18.35 -15.46 4.88
C ALA A 513 -16.83 -15.34 5.11
N GLN A 514 -15.99 -15.91 4.23
CA GLN A 514 -14.53 -15.76 4.31
C GLN A 514 -14.11 -14.29 4.22
N THR A 515 -14.62 -13.56 3.22
CA THR A 515 -14.27 -12.14 3.00
C THR A 515 -14.61 -11.27 4.20
N GLU A 516 -15.81 -11.41 4.78
CA GLU A 516 -16.19 -10.66 5.97
C GLU A 516 -15.42 -11.09 7.23
N ALA A 517 -15.02 -12.36 7.35
CA ALA A 517 -14.20 -12.84 8.46
C ALA A 517 -12.76 -12.31 8.42
N GLU A 518 -12.12 -12.31 7.25
CA GLU A 518 -10.77 -11.78 7.08
C GLU A 518 -10.75 -10.26 7.26
N LYS A 519 -11.74 -9.55 6.70
CA LYS A 519 -11.99 -8.12 6.94
C LYS A 519 -12.17 -7.81 8.43
N ALA A 520 -12.96 -8.61 9.17
CA ALA A 520 -13.13 -8.45 10.61
C ALA A 520 -11.84 -8.72 11.42
N PHE A 521 -11.00 -9.65 10.96
CA PHE A 521 -9.76 -10.04 11.65
C PHE A 521 -8.60 -9.06 11.39
N PHE A 522 -8.52 -8.49 10.18
CA PHE A 522 -7.46 -7.57 9.76
C PHE A 522 -7.84 -6.08 9.82
N GLU A 523 -8.95 -5.74 10.49
CA GLU A 523 -9.44 -4.36 10.60
C GLU A 523 -8.36 -3.41 11.18
N ARG A 524 -8.01 -2.38 10.38
CA ARG A 524 -6.84 -1.51 10.63
C ARG A 524 -6.84 -0.88 12.03
N SER A 525 -8.02 -0.52 12.56
CA SER A 525 -8.14 0.11 13.89
C SER A 525 -7.87 -0.84 15.06
N MET A 526 -8.11 -2.15 14.90
CA MET A 526 -7.81 -3.14 15.94
C MET A 526 -6.29 -3.31 16.12
N VAL A 527 -5.54 -3.24 15.01
CA VAL A 527 -4.07 -3.35 14.99
C VAL A 527 -3.40 -2.06 15.48
N GLY A 528 -3.88 -0.89 15.03
CA GLY A 528 -3.22 0.39 15.30
C GLY A 528 -3.17 0.82 16.77
N GLN A 529 -4.13 0.42 17.61
CA GLN A 529 -4.22 0.88 19.00
C GLN A 529 -3.57 -0.05 20.05
N VAL A 530 -2.97 -1.18 19.65
CA VAL A 530 -2.22 -2.07 20.57
C VAL A 530 -1.05 -1.33 21.26
N TYR A 531 -0.57 -0.23 20.67
CA TYR A 531 0.59 0.55 21.11
C TYR A 531 0.36 1.57 22.25
N PHE A 532 -0.83 1.67 22.85
CA PHE A 532 -1.08 2.62 23.97
C PHE A 532 -1.51 1.98 25.30
N PRO A 533 -0.58 1.30 26.02
CA PRO A 533 -0.84 0.73 27.35
C PRO A 533 -1.34 1.75 28.38
N ASP A 534 -2.04 1.26 29.41
CA ASP A 534 -2.55 2.11 30.50
C ASP A 534 -1.42 2.75 31.32
N GLU A 535 -0.25 2.11 31.37
CA GLU A 535 0.99 2.64 31.92
C GLU A 535 1.41 3.94 31.24
N HIS A 536 1.25 4.05 29.91
CA HIS A 536 1.53 5.28 29.16
C HIS A 536 0.49 6.36 29.45
N LYS A 537 -0.79 6.00 29.60
CA LYS A 537 -1.83 6.95 30.05
C LYS A 537 -1.49 7.52 31.42
N VAL A 538 -1.08 6.67 32.38
CA VAL A 538 -0.63 7.12 33.71
C VAL A 538 0.62 7.99 33.60
N ALA A 539 1.62 7.61 32.80
CA ALA A 539 2.85 8.39 32.62
C ALA A 539 2.62 9.79 32.01
N VAL A 540 1.62 9.95 31.13
CA VAL A 540 1.24 11.25 30.55
C VAL A 540 0.43 12.10 31.52
N TYR A 541 -0.54 11.53 32.26
CA TYR A 541 -1.40 12.32 33.15
C TYR A 541 -0.80 12.61 34.53
N LEU A 542 0.13 11.78 35.03
CA LEU A 542 0.71 11.94 36.36
C LEU A 542 1.56 13.23 36.52
N PRO A 543 2.39 13.67 35.55
CA PRO A 543 3.08 14.97 35.62
C PRO A 543 2.13 16.17 35.61
N LEU A 544 0.99 16.08 34.91
CA LEU A 544 0.00 17.14 34.80
C LEU A 544 -0.83 17.28 36.09
N LEU A 545 -1.30 16.16 36.64
CA LEU A 545 -2.23 16.13 37.78
C LEU A 545 -1.50 16.05 39.13
N GLY A 546 -0.35 15.38 39.20
CA GLY A 546 0.41 15.13 40.44
C GLY A 546 0.76 16.39 41.25
N PRO A 547 1.31 17.47 40.64
CA PRO A 547 1.64 18.70 41.34
C PRO A 547 0.44 19.42 41.98
N VAL A 548 -0.77 19.19 41.48
CA VAL A 548 -2.03 19.73 42.02
C VAL A 548 -2.64 18.77 43.04
N ALA A 549 -2.65 17.47 42.73
CA ALA A 549 -3.22 16.42 43.58
C ALA A 549 -2.47 16.26 44.91
N VAL A 550 -1.13 16.26 44.91
CA VAL A 550 -0.34 16.03 46.13
C VAL A 550 -0.60 17.08 47.22
N PRO A 551 -0.59 18.40 46.96
CA PRO A 551 -1.00 19.41 47.94
C PRO A 551 -2.45 19.25 48.43
N LEU A 552 -3.39 18.87 47.54
CA LEU A 552 -4.80 18.71 47.89
C LEU A 552 -5.08 17.46 48.72
N ILE A 553 -4.40 16.35 48.45
CA ILE A 553 -4.42 15.11 49.24
C ILE A 553 -3.78 15.40 50.61
N MET A 554 -2.63 16.07 50.66
CA MET A 554 -1.99 16.51 51.90
C MET A 554 -2.89 17.43 52.73
N ALA A 555 -3.60 18.37 52.10
CA ALA A 555 -4.56 19.24 52.77
C ALA A 555 -5.76 18.47 53.31
N ALA A 556 -6.34 17.56 52.52
CA ALA A 556 -7.45 16.70 52.95
C ALA A 556 -7.07 15.78 54.11
N LEU A 557 -5.92 15.10 54.03
CA LEU A 557 -5.38 14.26 55.11
C LEU A 557 -5.11 15.07 56.38
N LYS A 558 -4.51 16.26 56.27
CA LYS A 558 -4.21 17.13 57.41
C LYS A 558 -5.47 17.68 58.07
N GLU A 559 -6.51 18.00 57.29
CA GLU A 559 -7.79 18.44 57.82
C GLU A 559 -8.58 17.26 58.42
N PHE A 560 -8.52 16.07 57.82
CA PHE A 560 -9.09 14.82 58.37
C PHE A 560 -8.43 14.44 59.70
N GLN A 561 -7.10 14.49 59.79
CA GLN A 561 -6.36 14.31 61.05
C GLN A 561 -6.71 15.39 62.09
N THR A 562 -6.98 16.63 61.67
CA THR A 562 -7.41 17.72 62.55
C THR A 562 -8.85 17.54 63.04
N ILE A 563 -9.73 16.98 62.21
CA ILE A 563 -11.07 16.54 62.59
C ILE A 563 -10.98 15.37 63.56
N MET A 564 -10.24 14.31 63.23
CA MET A 564 -10.01 13.17 64.15
C MET A 564 -9.44 13.61 65.49
N LYS A 565 -8.41 14.48 65.53
CA LYS A 565 -7.87 15.01 66.79
C LYS A 565 -8.91 15.82 67.58
N ARG A 566 -9.75 16.63 66.92
CA ARG A 566 -10.84 17.36 67.60
C ARG A 566 -11.96 16.44 68.08
N THR A 567 -12.27 15.36 67.37
CA THR A 567 -13.25 14.35 67.78
C THR A 567 -12.71 13.50 68.94
N LEU A 568 -11.43 13.08 68.90
CA LEU A 568 -10.75 12.45 70.04
C LEU A 568 -10.70 13.41 71.25
N GLN A 569 -10.37 14.69 71.06
CA GLN A 569 -10.36 15.66 72.16
C GLN A 569 -11.76 15.89 72.74
N ARG A 570 -12.83 15.86 71.94
CA ARG A 570 -14.21 15.88 72.44
C ARG A 570 -14.58 14.60 73.19
N LEU A 571 -14.15 13.43 72.71
CA LEU A 571 -14.32 12.16 73.41
C LEU A 571 -13.57 12.15 74.75
N VAL A 572 -12.32 12.59 74.78
CA VAL A 572 -11.50 12.69 76.01
C VAL A 572 -12.08 13.72 76.99
N HIS A 573 -12.52 14.89 76.51
CA HIS A 573 -13.13 15.91 77.37
C HIS A 573 -14.48 15.45 77.95
N ASN A 574 -15.28 14.71 77.18
CA ASN A 574 -16.49 14.04 77.68
C ASN A 574 -16.19 12.89 78.66
N VAL A 575 -15.04 12.22 78.53
CA VAL A 575 -14.58 11.18 79.47
C VAL A 575 -14.06 11.80 80.78
N ASP A 576 -13.34 12.93 80.72
CA ASP A 576 -12.86 13.61 81.93
C ASP A 576 -14.02 14.25 82.72
N LEU A 577 -15.05 14.78 82.04
CA LEU A 577 -16.33 15.17 82.67
C LEU A 577 -17.06 13.99 83.34
N CYS A 578 -16.74 12.74 83.00
CA CYS A 578 -17.32 11.54 83.62
C CYS A 578 -16.49 11.02 84.81
N LYS A 579 -15.22 11.44 84.97
CA LYS A 579 -14.32 10.92 86.01
C LYS A 579 -14.67 11.39 87.43
N GLU A 580 -15.21 12.60 87.60
CA GLU A 580 -15.58 13.10 88.94
C GLU A 580 -16.74 12.33 89.59
N SER A 581 -17.64 11.72 88.81
CA SER A 581 -18.76 10.93 89.37
C SER A 581 -18.37 9.49 89.75
N ILE A 582 -17.35 8.90 89.14
CA ILE A 582 -17.06 7.45 89.28
C ILE A 582 -16.10 7.14 90.45
N HIS A 583 -15.34 8.13 90.95
CA HIS A 583 -14.44 7.97 92.11
C HIS A 583 -15.15 7.75 93.47
N LYS A 584 -16.48 7.61 93.49
CA LYS A 584 -17.29 7.37 94.70
C LYS A 584 -17.94 5.98 94.82
N LEU A 585 -17.84 5.12 93.79
CA LEU A 585 -18.62 3.86 93.73
C LEU A 585 -17.82 2.57 93.50
N ALA A 586 -16.47 2.63 93.48
CA ALA A 586 -15.59 1.49 93.20
C ALA A 586 -14.65 1.13 94.38
N ARG A 587 -15.18 1.15 95.60
CA ARG A 587 -14.72 0.29 96.70
C ARG A 587 -15.82 -0.76 96.94
N VAL A 588 -15.42 -1.95 97.40
CA VAL A 588 -16.25 -3.18 97.46
C VAL A 588 -16.40 -3.87 96.09
N VAL A 589 -16.46 -5.21 96.09
CA VAL A 589 -16.36 -6.09 94.89
C VAL A 589 -15.01 -5.94 94.17
N LEU A 590 -13.89 -6.32 94.81
CA LEU A 590 -13.33 -7.68 94.89
C LEU A 590 -13.14 -8.40 93.54
N ASN A 591 -11.88 -8.79 93.31
CA ASN A 591 -11.39 -10.10 92.88
C ASN A 591 -12.21 -10.90 91.84
N ASP A 592 -11.58 -11.22 90.71
CA ASP A 592 -10.91 -12.54 90.62
C ASP A 592 -9.75 -12.55 89.59
N LEU A 593 -8.97 -13.65 89.52
CA LEU A 593 -7.68 -13.72 88.82
C LEU A 593 -7.72 -14.33 87.39
N GLY A 594 -7.31 -13.52 86.41
CA GLY A 594 -6.11 -13.70 85.57
C GLY A 594 -5.84 -14.97 84.73
N ARG A 595 -5.56 -14.75 83.43
CA ARG A 595 -4.50 -15.35 82.55
C ARG A 595 -4.50 -14.55 81.21
N SER A 596 -3.39 -14.02 80.66
CA SER A 596 -2.16 -14.65 80.11
C SER A 596 -2.47 -15.40 78.79
N ALA A 597 -1.79 -15.26 77.63
CA ALA A 597 -0.56 -14.56 77.16
C ALA A 597 -0.64 -14.39 75.60
N ALA A 598 0.26 -13.77 74.80
CA ALA A 598 1.19 -12.61 74.87
C ALA A 598 1.85 -12.43 73.46
N ILE A 599 3.02 -11.74 73.36
CA ILE A 599 3.94 -11.63 72.18
C ILE A 599 3.51 -10.64 71.04
N SER A 600 4.40 -9.99 70.27
CA SER A 600 5.45 -8.98 70.57
C SER A 600 6.19 -8.56 69.27
N THR A 601 6.61 -7.28 69.13
CA THR A 601 7.81 -6.71 68.42
C THR A 601 8.31 -7.28 67.06
N ALA A 602 8.95 -6.53 66.14
CA ALA A 602 9.19 -5.10 65.87
C ALA A 602 10.12 -5.01 64.62
N THR A 603 10.35 -3.82 64.02
CA THR A 603 11.66 -3.42 63.40
C THR A 603 11.68 -1.94 62.98
N MET A 604 12.82 -1.45 62.45
CA MET A 604 13.21 -0.03 62.37
C MET A 604 14.06 0.28 61.09
N PRO A 605 14.91 1.33 60.96
CA PRO A 605 14.71 2.48 60.05
C PRO A 605 15.77 2.69 58.92
N LEU A 606 15.66 3.79 58.15
CA LEU A 606 16.69 4.80 57.72
C LEU A 606 16.00 5.82 56.76
N LYS A 607 16.14 7.17 56.79
CA LYS A 607 17.29 8.13 56.65
C LYS A 607 17.78 8.18 55.17
N VAL A 608 17.95 9.31 54.44
CA VAL A 608 18.75 10.55 54.68
C VAL A 608 18.34 11.73 53.72
N ASP A 609 18.43 12.98 54.19
CA ASP A 609 18.62 14.34 53.57
C ASP A 609 17.83 14.90 52.34
N THR A 610 17.95 16.25 52.20
CA THR A 610 17.52 17.15 51.09
C THR A 610 18.58 18.25 50.93
N PRO A 611 18.72 18.96 49.77
CA PRO A 611 18.18 20.34 49.73
C PRO A 611 17.82 20.91 48.32
N LEU A 612 17.04 22.02 48.30
CA LEU A 612 17.15 23.29 47.51
C LEU A 612 17.64 23.26 46.02
N LEU A 613 17.21 24.13 45.08
CA LEU A 613 16.44 25.39 45.13
C LEU A 613 15.96 25.79 43.70
N SER A 614 14.76 26.34 43.52
CA SER A 614 14.53 27.41 42.50
C SER A 614 13.20 28.15 42.68
N ARG A 615 13.18 29.37 42.15
CA ARG A 615 12.12 30.40 42.09
C ARG A 615 12.61 31.45 41.08
N PRO A 616 11.78 32.36 40.53
CA PRO A 616 10.34 32.28 40.23
C PRO A 616 10.08 32.81 38.77
N ILE A 617 8.99 33.57 38.58
CA ILE A 617 8.64 34.49 37.46
C ILE A 617 7.67 33.92 36.40
N LEU A 618 6.39 34.32 36.57
CA LEU A 618 5.48 34.60 35.46
C LEU A 618 5.81 35.97 34.84
N TYR A 619 5.50 36.12 33.55
CA TYR A 619 4.91 37.28 32.83
C TYR A 619 5.44 37.21 31.38
N LEU A 620 4.67 37.47 30.32
CA LEU A 620 3.48 38.32 30.18
C LEU A 620 2.32 37.64 29.41
N SER A 621 1.12 38.21 29.55
CA SER A 621 0.05 38.14 28.54
C SER A 621 0.20 39.28 27.53
N PHE A 622 -0.21 39.13 26.27
CA PHE A 622 -1.18 40.03 25.60
C PHE A 622 -1.52 39.59 24.15
N LEU A 623 -2.57 40.24 23.60
CA LEU A 623 -2.96 40.33 22.18
C LEU A 623 -3.50 39.05 21.50
N PHE A 624 -4.81 38.86 21.64
CA PHE A 624 -5.61 38.10 20.68
C PHE A 624 -5.94 39.03 19.49
N VAL A 625 -5.46 38.70 18.29
CA VAL A 625 -5.77 39.40 17.03
C VAL A 625 -6.32 38.36 16.05
N HIS A 626 -7.26 38.75 15.18
CA HIS A 626 -7.72 37.88 14.09
C HIS A 626 -6.59 37.64 13.08
N GLN A 627 -5.99 36.46 13.15
CA GLN A 627 -5.17 35.85 12.11
C GLN A 627 -5.71 34.42 11.88
N LEU A 628 -5.67 33.94 10.63
CA LEU A 628 -5.82 32.51 10.36
C LEU A 628 -4.67 31.79 11.06
N THR A 629 -4.98 31.04 12.12
CA THR A 629 -4.04 30.35 13.00
C THR A 629 -2.99 29.63 12.17
N ILE A 630 -1.75 30.08 12.27
CA ILE A 630 -0.59 29.27 11.87
C ILE A 630 -0.58 28.10 12.84
N MET A 631 -0.54 26.88 12.32
CA MET A 631 -0.31 25.69 13.13
C MET A 631 1.22 25.52 13.25
N PRO A 632 1.84 25.87 14.40
CA PRO A 632 3.29 25.73 14.53
C PRO A 632 3.67 24.25 14.53
N LEU A 633 4.79 23.91 13.89
CA LEU A 633 5.35 22.57 13.99
C LEU A 633 5.75 22.30 15.45
N SER A 634 5.26 21.21 16.03
CA SER A 634 5.55 20.87 17.42
C SER A 634 7.06 20.64 17.63
N ALA A 635 7.57 20.90 18.83
CA ALA A 635 8.97 20.61 19.17
C ALA A 635 9.34 19.12 19.00
N GLN A 636 8.34 18.23 19.11
CA GLN A 636 8.47 16.80 18.81
C GLN A 636 8.59 16.54 17.30
N GLY A 637 7.82 17.25 16.47
CA GLY A 637 7.94 17.19 15.00
C GLY A 637 9.28 17.74 14.50
N VAL A 638 9.74 18.85 15.06
CA VAL A 638 11.07 19.42 14.76
C VAL A 638 12.18 18.42 15.09
N GLN A 639 12.09 17.66 16.18
CA GLN A 639 13.08 16.63 16.51
C GLN A 639 12.90 15.38 15.64
N GLY A 640 11.67 14.92 15.43
CA GLY A 640 11.37 13.74 14.60
C GLY A 640 11.87 13.88 13.16
N VAL A 641 11.74 15.05 12.54
CA VAL A 641 12.32 15.32 11.21
C VAL A 641 13.84 15.16 11.21
N LYS A 642 14.53 15.55 12.30
CA LYS A 642 15.99 15.36 12.44
C LYS A 642 16.32 13.89 12.62
N ASP A 643 15.61 13.20 13.51
CA ASP A 643 15.81 11.78 13.80
C ASP A 643 15.59 10.92 12.53
N VAL A 644 14.62 11.28 11.69
CA VAL A 644 14.38 10.68 10.36
C VAL A 644 15.57 10.93 9.43
N LEU A 645 15.98 12.19 9.23
CA LEU A 645 17.07 12.52 8.31
C LEU A 645 18.42 11.91 8.74
N ASP A 646 18.69 11.93 10.06
CA ASP A 646 19.83 11.28 10.70
C ASP A 646 19.74 9.74 10.62
N GLY A 647 18.56 9.17 10.47
CA GLY A 647 18.35 7.74 10.20
C GLY A 647 18.75 7.39 8.77
N PHE A 648 18.18 8.08 7.79
CA PHE A 648 18.46 7.83 6.37
C PHE A 648 19.91 8.11 5.95
N ALA A 649 20.62 9.00 6.66
CA ALA A 649 22.07 9.20 6.51
C ALA A 649 22.93 8.07 7.11
N LYS A 650 22.39 7.24 8.03
CA LYS A 650 23.04 6.03 8.54
C LYS A 650 22.70 4.81 7.70
N ASP A 651 21.47 4.75 7.19
CA ASP A 651 20.93 3.60 6.46
C ASP A 651 21.29 3.57 4.95
N GLY A 652 22.20 4.44 4.50
CA GLY A 652 22.82 4.35 3.16
C GLY A 652 22.68 5.58 2.24
N SER A 653 22.23 6.73 2.76
CA SER A 653 22.40 8.03 2.07
C SER A 653 23.71 8.69 2.51
N PRO A 654 24.49 9.35 1.63
CA PRO A 654 25.80 9.90 1.99
C PRO A 654 25.66 11.12 2.91
N GLY A 655 24.79 12.05 2.53
CA GLY A 655 24.35 13.15 3.36
C GLY A 655 23.22 13.93 2.69
N LEU A 656 22.44 14.63 3.52
CA LEU A 656 21.19 15.29 3.15
C LEU A 656 21.06 16.63 3.89
N VAL A 657 20.43 17.62 3.25
CA VAL A 657 20.03 18.88 3.92
C VAL A 657 18.53 19.10 3.68
N PHE A 658 17.78 19.28 4.76
CA PHE A 658 16.34 19.50 4.69
C PHE A 658 15.97 20.85 5.29
N THR A 659 15.06 21.59 4.64
CA THR A 659 14.53 22.85 5.14
C THR A 659 13.04 22.97 4.82
N ALA A 660 12.22 23.34 5.80
CA ALA A 660 10.81 23.65 5.61
C ALA A 660 10.43 24.98 6.28
N ILE A 661 9.43 25.65 5.69
CA ILE A 661 8.94 26.97 6.08
C ILE A 661 7.42 27.00 6.23
N ASP A 662 6.92 27.96 7.02
CA ASP A 662 5.50 28.33 7.06
C ASP A 662 5.16 29.43 6.02
N LYS A 663 3.87 29.75 5.90
CA LYS A 663 3.38 30.90 5.11
C LYS A 663 3.94 32.26 5.56
N SER A 664 4.50 32.38 6.75
CA SER A 664 5.20 33.60 7.18
C SER A 664 6.62 33.71 6.60
N GLY A 665 7.12 32.66 5.94
CA GLY A 665 8.51 32.52 5.51
C GLY A 665 9.46 32.16 6.66
N ASN A 666 8.96 31.84 7.85
CA ASN A 666 9.77 31.39 8.97
C ASN A 666 10.18 29.93 8.74
N VAL A 667 11.46 29.63 8.96
CA VAL A 667 11.96 28.25 9.00
C VAL A 667 11.34 27.53 10.20
N ILE A 668 10.52 26.52 9.94
CA ILE A 668 9.89 25.67 10.97
C ILE A 668 10.78 24.48 11.35
N VAL A 669 11.56 23.97 10.40
CA VAL A 669 12.64 23.00 10.65
C VAL A 669 13.72 23.12 9.58
N GLU A 670 14.97 23.00 10.02
CA GLU A 670 16.16 22.95 9.17
C GLU A 670 17.16 22.00 9.83
N HIS A 671 17.74 21.10 9.03
CA HIS A 671 18.70 20.10 9.50
C HIS A 671 19.64 19.65 8.39
N ALA A 672 20.81 19.14 8.78
CA ALA A 672 21.75 18.48 7.89
C ALA A 672 22.24 17.18 8.55
N ALA A 673 22.33 16.12 7.76
CA ALA A 673 22.72 14.79 8.20
C ALA A 673 23.77 14.20 7.25
N GLY A 674 24.63 13.32 7.76
CA GLY A 674 25.70 12.67 6.98
C GLY A 674 26.86 13.61 6.61
N THR A 675 27.60 13.23 5.57
CA THR A 675 28.81 13.90 5.08
C THR A 675 28.63 14.45 3.67
N VAL A 676 29.51 15.36 3.24
CA VAL A 676 29.43 15.96 1.90
C VAL A 676 29.64 14.93 0.77
N GLY A 677 30.34 13.83 1.07
CA GLY A 677 30.54 12.67 0.19
C GLY A 677 30.84 11.42 1.02
N ILE A 678 30.61 10.21 0.47
CA ILE A 678 30.74 8.95 1.22
C ILE A 678 32.17 8.69 1.73
N ASP A 679 33.20 9.04 0.95
CA ASP A 679 34.60 8.95 1.36
C ASP A 679 35.10 10.19 2.12
N SER A 680 34.25 11.22 2.29
CA SER A 680 34.59 12.45 3.01
C SER A 680 34.26 12.34 4.49
N SER A 681 35.14 12.90 5.32
CA SER A 681 34.88 13.11 6.76
C SER A 681 34.31 14.48 7.09
N GLU A 682 34.09 15.33 6.08
CA GLU A 682 33.48 16.66 6.27
C GLU A 682 31.95 16.52 6.39
N PRO A 683 31.34 16.99 7.50
CA PRO A 683 29.91 16.85 7.74
C PRO A 683 29.11 17.76 6.81
N MET A 684 27.88 17.35 6.52
CA MET A 684 26.96 18.15 5.71
C MET A 684 26.56 19.46 6.44
N ASP A 685 26.68 20.62 5.77
CA ASP A 685 26.42 21.94 6.37
C ASP A 685 25.13 22.57 5.80
N LYS A 686 24.07 22.64 6.63
CA LYS A 686 22.79 23.28 6.27
C LYS A 686 22.94 24.75 5.83
N ASP A 687 23.95 25.45 6.34
CA ASP A 687 24.16 26.87 6.10
C ASP A 687 25.02 27.14 4.85
N ASN A 688 25.85 26.18 4.45
CA ASN A 688 26.83 26.36 3.38
C ASN A 688 26.81 25.36 2.22
N THR A 689 26.36 24.11 2.41
CA THR A 689 26.37 23.14 1.31
C THR A 689 25.48 23.60 0.15
N ILE A 690 26.08 23.62 -1.04
CA ILE A 690 25.45 23.90 -2.33
C ILE A 690 25.17 22.57 -3.03
N PHE A 691 23.94 22.42 -3.52
CA PHE A 691 23.50 21.26 -4.29
C PHE A 691 23.32 21.66 -5.76
N TRP A 692 23.66 20.78 -6.70
CA TRP A 692 23.13 20.90 -8.07
C TRP A 692 21.67 20.44 -8.05
N ILE A 693 20.74 21.39 -8.12
CA ILE A 693 19.32 21.11 -7.92
C ILE A 693 18.62 20.62 -9.20
N ALA A 694 19.34 20.59 -10.33
CA ALA A 694 18.87 20.05 -11.61
C ALA A 694 17.45 20.52 -11.95
N SER A 695 16.52 19.58 -12.19
CA SER A 695 15.12 19.84 -12.58
C SER A 695 14.30 20.72 -11.63
N CYS A 696 14.73 20.99 -10.39
CA CYS A 696 14.14 22.04 -9.56
C CYS A 696 14.25 23.44 -10.21
N THR A 697 15.25 23.67 -11.08
CA THR A 697 15.42 24.90 -11.87
C THR A 697 14.16 25.29 -12.65
N LYS A 698 13.37 24.30 -13.08
CA LYS A 698 12.18 24.50 -13.92
C LYS A 698 11.14 25.42 -13.28
N LEU A 699 10.97 25.38 -11.97
CA LEU A 699 10.07 26.29 -11.24
C LEU A 699 10.54 27.75 -11.38
N VAL A 700 11.84 27.99 -11.22
CA VAL A 700 12.43 29.34 -11.29
C VAL A 700 12.37 29.89 -12.72
N ALA A 701 12.60 29.02 -13.72
CA ALA A 701 12.47 29.37 -15.13
C ALA A 701 11.01 29.66 -15.53
N ALA A 702 10.04 28.88 -15.04
CA ALA A 702 8.62 29.16 -15.22
C ALA A 702 8.22 30.51 -14.61
N ILE A 703 8.64 30.82 -13.38
CA ILE A 703 8.42 32.15 -12.75
C ILE A 703 9.02 33.27 -13.62
N ALA A 704 10.25 33.11 -14.12
CA ALA A 704 10.91 34.12 -14.95
C ALA A 704 10.17 34.40 -16.27
N VAL A 705 9.65 33.35 -16.92
CA VAL A 705 8.82 33.48 -18.14
C VAL A 705 7.46 34.09 -17.81
N LEU A 706 6.81 33.67 -16.72
CA LEU A 706 5.50 34.18 -16.30
C LEU A 706 5.55 35.66 -15.90
N GLN A 707 6.67 36.16 -15.36
CA GLN A 707 6.90 37.59 -15.20
C GLN A 707 6.84 38.36 -16.52
N LEU A 708 7.26 37.76 -17.64
CA LEU A 708 7.18 38.38 -18.98
C LEU A 708 5.80 38.22 -19.61
N VAL A 709 5.06 37.15 -19.30
CA VAL A 709 3.63 37.02 -19.60
C VAL A 709 2.84 38.13 -18.94
N GLU A 710 3.08 38.37 -17.65
CA GLU A 710 2.50 39.45 -16.86
C GLU A 710 2.78 40.87 -17.39
N GLN A 711 3.89 41.04 -18.11
CA GLN A 711 4.30 42.28 -18.76
C GLN A 711 3.75 42.40 -20.19
N GLY A 712 3.03 41.40 -20.69
CA GLY A 712 2.56 41.33 -22.08
C GLY A 712 3.69 41.18 -23.11
N LYS A 713 4.89 40.77 -22.68
CA LYS A 713 6.07 40.58 -23.53
C LYS A 713 6.14 39.19 -24.16
N ILE A 714 5.59 38.19 -23.48
CA ILE A 714 5.47 36.81 -23.98
C ILE A 714 3.98 36.41 -23.90
N PRO A 715 3.27 36.24 -25.01
CA PRO A 715 1.96 35.59 -25.01
C PRO A 715 2.09 34.09 -24.72
N LEU A 716 1.15 33.52 -23.95
CA LEU A 716 1.15 32.07 -23.66
C LEU A 716 0.75 31.22 -24.87
N ASP A 717 -0.29 31.64 -25.58
CA ASP A 717 -1.03 30.82 -26.55
C ASP A 717 -0.86 31.24 -28.02
N ASP A 718 0.01 32.23 -28.28
CA ASP A 718 0.35 32.69 -29.64
C ASP A 718 1.58 31.94 -30.16
N ALA A 719 1.36 31.02 -31.10
CA ALA A 719 2.43 30.26 -31.73
C ALA A 719 3.20 31.05 -32.82
N ASP A 720 2.62 32.10 -33.41
CA ASP A 720 3.31 32.93 -34.39
C ASP A 720 4.37 33.82 -33.72
N PHE A 721 4.14 34.22 -32.47
CA PHE A 721 5.17 34.77 -31.59
C PHE A 721 6.34 33.78 -31.39
N ILE A 722 6.05 32.50 -31.13
CA ILE A 722 7.09 31.46 -30.95
C ILE A 722 7.87 31.27 -32.24
N LYS A 723 7.22 31.12 -33.41
CA LYS A 723 7.89 31.04 -34.72
C LYS A 723 8.77 32.26 -35.02
N LYS A 724 8.39 33.45 -34.55
CA LYS A 724 9.14 34.69 -34.76
C LYS A 724 10.39 34.80 -33.89
N ILE A 725 10.33 34.32 -32.64
CA ILE A 725 11.46 34.39 -31.69
C ILE A 725 12.36 33.15 -31.78
N ALA A 726 11.78 31.98 -32.04
CA ALA A 726 12.44 30.70 -32.19
C ALA A 726 12.01 30.02 -33.52
N PRO A 727 12.37 30.59 -34.68
CA PRO A 727 12.06 30.00 -36.00
C PRO A 727 12.60 28.57 -36.16
N GLU A 728 13.65 28.22 -35.41
CA GLU A 728 14.22 26.86 -35.38
C GLU A 728 13.25 25.82 -34.85
N ILE A 729 12.24 26.19 -34.03
CA ILE A 729 11.18 25.26 -33.60
C ILE A 729 10.23 24.94 -34.75
N LYS A 730 9.90 25.94 -35.59
CA LYS A 730 8.93 25.79 -36.70
C LYS A 730 9.37 24.75 -37.73
N GLU A 731 10.67 24.68 -38.03
CA GLU A 731 11.21 23.78 -39.05
C GLU A 731 11.49 22.36 -38.52
N LYS A 732 11.18 22.07 -37.24
CA LYS A 732 11.38 20.73 -36.66
C LYS A 732 10.40 19.71 -37.21
N LYS A 733 10.93 18.53 -37.49
CA LYS A 733 10.15 17.31 -37.76
C LYS A 733 9.85 16.58 -36.47
N VAL A 734 8.71 15.90 -36.46
CA VAL A 734 8.22 15.03 -35.37
C VAL A 734 8.54 13.58 -35.73
N TYR A 735 9.00 12.81 -34.75
CA TYR A 735 9.44 11.41 -34.96
C TYR A 735 8.75 10.49 -33.95
N THR A 736 7.46 10.23 -34.16
CA THR A 736 6.61 9.41 -33.27
C THR A 736 7.12 7.98 -33.10
N ASP A 737 7.68 7.40 -34.16
CA ASP A 737 8.35 6.10 -34.22
C ASP A 737 9.87 6.16 -33.96
N GLY A 738 10.42 7.36 -33.67
CA GLY A 738 11.86 7.61 -33.53
C GLY A 738 12.68 7.64 -34.83
N VAL A 739 12.07 7.38 -36.00
CA VAL A 739 12.79 7.15 -37.28
C VAL A 739 12.23 8.01 -38.42
N THR A 740 10.91 8.04 -38.61
CA THR A 740 10.23 8.70 -39.72
C THR A 740 9.94 10.19 -39.41
N PRO A 741 10.46 11.14 -40.18
CA PRO A 741 10.16 12.56 -40.00
C PRO A 741 8.77 12.94 -40.53
N ALA A 742 7.85 13.28 -39.62
CA ALA A 742 6.57 13.93 -39.92
C ALA A 742 6.66 15.46 -39.75
N ASP A 743 5.72 16.19 -40.35
CA ASP A 743 5.52 17.61 -40.09
C ASP A 743 4.68 17.85 -38.82
N GLN A 744 4.82 19.04 -38.23
CA GLN A 744 4.01 19.47 -37.09
C GLN A 744 2.55 19.69 -37.51
N GLU A 745 1.62 18.99 -36.86
CA GLU A 745 0.17 19.16 -37.06
C GLU A 745 -0.39 20.43 -36.40
N LYS A 746 0.29 20.89 -35.35
CA LYS A 746 0.02 22.12 -34.60
C LYS A 746 1.35 22.79 -34.28
N ASP A 747 1.36 24.10 -34.23
CA ASP A 747 2.54 24.87 -33.86
C ASP A 747 2.74 24.93 -32.33
N VAL A 748 4.00 24.93 -31.88
CA VAL A 748 4.36 25.06 -30.46
C VAL A 748 3.99 26.44 -29.89
N THR A 749 3.39 26.46 -28.70
CA THR A 749 3.07 27.67 -27.90
C THR A 749 3.93 27.74 -26.64
N MET A 750 4.01 28.91 -25.99
CA MET A 750 4.70 29.02 -24.69
C MET A 750 3.99 28.21 -23.59
N ARG A 751 2.64 28.12 -23.63
CA ARG A 751 1.88 27.23 -22.74
C ARG A 751 2.38 25.80 -22.86
N MET A 752 2.46 25.25 -24.08
CA MET A 752 2.96 23.89 -24.33
C MET A 752 4.38 23.66 -23.82
N LEU A 753 5.26 24.67 -23.89
CA LEU A 753 6.61 24.57 -23.33
C LEU A 753 6.59 24.49 -21.79
N LEU A 754 5.83 25.38 -21.12
CA LEU A 754 5.70 25.38 -19.66
C LEU A 754 4.91 24.18 -19.12
N SER A 755 3.98 23.64 -19.90
CA SER A 755 3.14 22.48 -19.55
C SER A 755 3.71 21.13 -19.99
N HIS A 756 4.92 21.09 -20.55
CA HIS A 756 5.53 19.85 -21.06
C HIS A 756 4.70 19.11 -22.12
N THR A 757 3.94 19.83 -22.96
CA THR A 757 3.14 19.25 -24.06
C THR A 757 3.61 19.69 -25.45
N ALA A 758 4.76 20.36 -25.58
CA ALA A 758 5.29 20.78 -26.88
C ALA A 758 5.89 19.63 -27.72
N GLY A 759 6.11 18.45 -27.13
CA GLY A 759 6.59 17.25 -27.83
C GLY A 759 8.10 17.01 -27.81
N PHE A 760 8.87 17.75 -27.01
CA PHE A 760 10.28 17.45 -26.72
C PHE A 760 10.42 16.54 -25.50
N ALA A 761 11.29 15.53 -25.60
CA ALA A 761 11.71 14.64 -24.51
C ALA A 761 13.19 14.89 -24.10
N TYR A 762 13.69 14.10 -23.14
CA TYR A 762 15.12 13.95 -22.82
C TYR A 762 15.58 12.53 -23.21
N GLY A 763 16.78 12.38 -23.81
CA GLY A 763 17.30 11.09 -24.30
C GLY A 763 17.71 10.08 -23.22
N PHE A 764 17.74 10.48 -21.94
CA PHE A 764 17.87 9.54 -20.82
C PHE A 764 16.53 8.93 -20.38
N LEU A 765 15.40 9.40 -20.93
CA LEU A 765 14.07 8.84 -20.73
C LEU A 765 13.55 8.19 -22.02
N ASP A 766 13.55 8.92 -23.13
CA ASP A 766 12.97 8.49 -24.40
C ASP A 766 14.05 8.11 -25.43
N PRO A 767 14.15 6.83 -25.85
CA PRO A 767 15.15 6.37 -26.81
C PRO A 767 14.91 6.90 -28.24
N ARG A 768 13.78 7.58 -28.51
CA ARG A 768 13.53 8.29 -29.78
C ARG A 768 14.40 9.55 -29.90
N VAL A 769 14.91 10.11 -28.79
CA VAL A 769 15.86 11.24 -28.82
C VAL A 769 17.29 10.72 -29.07
N PRO A 770 17.99 11.19 -30.13
CA PRO A 770 19.33 10.72 -30.47
C PRO A 770 20.38 11.63 -29.82
N GLY A 771 21.35 11.05 -29.11
CA GLY A 771 22.39 11.83 -28.46
C GLY A 771 23.66 11.04 -28.16
N THR A 772 24.79 11.75 -28.14
CA THR A 772 26.05 11.26 -27.54
C THR A 772 26.26 11.80 -26.13
N ASN A 773 25.53 12.84 -25.74
CA ASN A 773 25.56 13.42 -24.41
C ASN A 773 24.54 12.69 -23.51
N PRO A 774 24.91 12.20 -22.31
CA PRO A 774 23.98 11.54 -21.40
C PRO A 774 22.77 12.37 -20.97
N ILE A 775 22.88 13.70 -21.01
CA ILE A 775 21.82 14.68 -20.70
C ILE A 775 22.02 15.87 -21.66
N GLU A 776 20.96 16.28 -22.36
CA GLU A 776 20.96 17.44 -23.24
C GLU A 776 21.35 18.72 -22.48
N GLY A 777 22.33 19.45 -23.01
CA GLY A 777 22.80 20.72 -22.46
C GLY A 777 23.80 20.59 -21.30
N MET A 778 24.17 19.37 -20.87
CA MET A 778 25.08 19.17 -19.73
C MET A 778 26.49 19.72 -19.93
N MET A 779 26.92 19.82 -21.20
CA MET A 779 28.19 20.43 -21.59
C MET A 779 28.14 21.96 -21.69
N GLY A 780 26.95 22.57 -21.49
CA GLY A 780 26.73 23.98 -21.73
C GLY A 780 26.64 24.35 -23.22
N ASP A 781 26.50 23.39 -24.13
CA ASP A 781 26.17 23.70 -25.53
C ASP A 781 24.66 23.98 -25.67
N LYS A 782 24.33 25.03 -26.43
CA LYS A 782 22.97 25.45 -26.75
C LYS A 782 22.39 24.68 -27.94
N ASN A 783 23.25 24.08 -28.77
CA ASN A 783 22.86 23.25 -29.92
C ASN A 783 22.17 21.95 -29.47
N ASP A 784 22.54 21.37 -28.33
CA ASP A 784 21.82 20.26 -27.68
C ASP A 784 20.31 20.53 -27.50
N ILE A 785 19.91 21.80 -27.36
CA ILE A 785 18.51 22.24 -27.25
C ILE A 785 17.96 22.67 -28.62
N ILE A 786 18.76 23.44 -29.38
CA ILE A 786 18.35 24.01 -30.68
C ILE A 786 18.15 22.94 -31.76
N ASP A 787 18.95 21.88 -31.79
CA ASP A 787 18.92 20.84 -32.83
C ASP A 787 18.04 19.63 -32.46
N ALA A 788 17.73 19.43 -31.18
CA ALA A 788 16.93 18.31 -30.69
C ALA A 788 15.57 18.16 -31.40
N ARG A 789 15.19 16.92 -31.71
CA ARG A 789 13.95 16.59 -32.44
C ARG A 789 12.70 16.69 -31.56
N LEU A 790 11.54 16.83 -32.19
CA LEU A 790 10.26 16.50 -31.55
C LEU A 790 10.02 14.99 -31.65
N VAL A 791 9.55 14.37 -30.57
CA VAL A 791 9.18 12.94 -30.53
C VAL A 791 7.67 12.74 -30.57
N ASN A 792 6.88 13.71 -30.10
CA ASN A 792 5.41 13.70 -30.16
C ASN A 792 4.90 14.97 -30.87
N GLN A 793 3.65 14.96 -31.33
CA GLN A 793 3.03 16.14 -31.94
C GLN A 793 2.76 17.24 -30.88
N PRO A 794 2.97 18.53 -31.19
CA PRO A 794 2.69 19.60 -30.24
C PRO A 794 1.23 19.58 -29.75
N GLY A 795 1.03 19.41 -28.45
CA GLY A 795 -0.28 19.31 -27.82
C GLY A 795 -1.04 18.00 -28.08
N SER A 796 -0.38 16.89 -28.41
CA SER A 796 -1.01 15.55 -28.41
C SER A 796 -0.99 14.89 -27.03
N MET A 797 0.13 14.98 -26.32
CA MET A 797 0.41 14.32 -25.04
C MET A 797 1.41 15.11 -24.19
N TRP A 798 1.53 14.76 -22.91
CA TRP A 798 2.58 15.24 -22.02
C TRP A 798 3.88 14.45 -22.28
N GLU A 799 5.03 15.13 -22.25
CA GLU A 799 6.34 14.55 -22.54
C GLU A 799 7.45 15.28 -21.76
N TYR A 800 8.31 14.53 -21.07
CA TYR A 800 9.29 15.14 -20.18
C TYR A 800 10.65 15.35 -20.85
N GLY A 801 10.96 16.63 -21.12
CA GLY A 801 12.09 17.03 -21.95
C GLY A 801 12.54 18.46 -21.78
N ILE A 802 13.38 18.90 -22.71
CA ILE A 802 13.99 20.25 -22.84
C ILE A 802 12.99 21.42 -23.05
N ASN A 803 11.69 21.22 -22.81
CA ASN A 803 10.64 22.21 -23.04
C ASN A 803 10.89 23.53 -22.27
N ILE A 804 11.37 23.44 -21.02
CA ILE A 804 11.69 24.60 -20.19
C ILE A 804 13.02 25.27 -20.58
N ASP A 805 13.95 24.52 -21.17
CA ASP A 805 15.17 25.09 -21.75
C ASP A 805 14.84 25.98 -22.95
N TRP A 806 13.93 25.53 -23.82
CA TRP A 806 13.37 26.36 -24.90
C TRP A 806 12.65 27.61 -24.38
N ALA A 807 11.86 27.49 -23.31
CA ALA A 807 11.20 28.65 -22.68
C ALA A 807 12.24 29.68 -22.17
N GLY A 808 13.36 29.20 -21.60
CA GLY A 808 14.51 30.02 -21.22
C GLY A 808 15.19 30.71 -22.41
N ILE A 809 15.46 29.98 -23.50
CA ILE A 809 16.04 30.54 -24.72
C ILE A 809 15.14 31.62 -25.34
N ILE A 810 13.81 31.44 -25.28
CA ILE A 810 12.84 32.44 -25.76
C ILE A 810 12.85 33.67 -24.85
N LEU A 811 12.95 33.51 -23.53
CA LEU A 811 13.15 34.63 -22.59
C LEU A 811 14.38 35.45 -22.97
N GLU A 812 15.54 34.82 -23.16
CA GLU A 812 16.79 35.51 -23.51
C GLU A 812 16.68 36.31 -24.81
N ARG A 813 16.00 35.75 -25.82
CA ARG A 813 15.77 36.42 -27.11
C ARG A 813 14.75 37.57 -27.04
N VAL A 814 13.86 37.56 -26.05
CA VAL A 814 12.85 38.61 -25.81
C VAL A 814 13.40 39.75 -24.95
N THR A 815 14.29 39.45 -23.99
CA THR A 815 14.86 40.45 -23.07
C THR A 815 16.20 41.02 -23.54
N GLY A 816 17.01 40.23 -24.26
CA GLY A 816 18.43 40.50 -24.49
C GLY A 816 19.33 40.23 -23.27
N GLN A 817 18.79 39.63 -22.22
CA GLN A 817 19.45 39.32 -20.95
C GLN A 817 19.53 37.80 -20.76
N MET A 818 20.68 37.29 -20.32
CA MET A 818 20.87 35.85 -20.11
C MET A 818 19.97 35.34 -18.96
N LEU A 819 19.52 34.08 -19.04
CA LEU A 819 18.47 33.58 -18.13
C LEU A 819 18.88 33.68 -16.64
N GLY A 820 20.12 33.35 -16.31
CA GLY A 820 20.65 33.43 -14.94
C GLY A 820 20.76 34.86 -14.40
N ASP A 821 21.10 35.82 -15.25
CA ASP A 821 21.10 37.25 -14.89
C ASP A 821 19.67 37.74 -14.63
N TYR A 822 18.71 37.36 -15.47
CA TYR A 822 17.29 37.70 -15.31
C TYR A 822 16.72 37.11 -14.00
N MET A 823 17.03 35.84 -13.68
CA MET A 823 16.68 35.23 -12.40
C MET A 823 17.31 35.99 -11.22
N ALA A 824 18.59 36.38 -11.33
CA ALA A 824 19.28 37.12 -10.27
C ALA A 824 18.64 38.48 -10.00
N GLU A 825 18.30 39.24 -11.05
CA GLU A 825 17.74 40.59 -10.94
C GLU A 825 16.26 40.60 -10.53
N HIS A 826 15.43 39.71 -11.10
CA HIS A 826 13.97 39.79 -10.98
C HIS A 826 13.34 38.73 -10.07
N ILE A 827 14.11 37.75 -9.58
CA ILE A 827 13.65 36.75 -8.60
C ILE A 827 14.54 36.77 -7.36
N PHE A 828 15.85 36.52 -7.49
CA PHE A 828 16.72 36.32 -6.32
C PHE A 828 16.93 37.60 -5.49
N ALA A 829 17.31 38.72 -6.12
CA ALA A 829 17.51 39.98 -5.41
C ALA A 829 16.23 40.52 -4.73
N PRO A 830 15.02 40.48 -5.34
CA PRO A 830 13.76 40.79 -4.65
C PRO A 830 13.45 39.91 -3.43
N LEU A 831 13.98 38.69 -3.37
CA LEU A 831 13.82 37.74 -2.26
C LEU A 831 14.96 37.79 -1.23
N GLY A 832 16.00 38.59 -1.47
CA GLY A 832 17.18 38.65 -0.61
C GLY A 832 18.09 37.42 -0.72
N ILE A 833 18.00 36.68 -1.84
CA ILE A 833 18.91 35.58 -2.18
C ILE A 833 20.12 36.19 -2.90
N SER A 834 21.34 35.90 -2.44
CA SER A 834 22.58 36.32 -3.09
C SER A 834 23.07 35.27 -4.09
N SER A 835 24.09 35.62 -4.89
CA SER A 835 24.82 34.68 -5.75
C SER A 835 25.59 33.58 -4.98
N GLU A 836 25.65 33.64 -3.65
CA GLU A 836 26.13 32.56 -2.77
C GLU A 836 25.00 31.63 -2.29
N GLY A 837 23.74 32.02 -2.48
CA GLY A 837 22.57 31.22 -2.14
C GLY A 837 21.99 30.45 -3.33
N ALA A 838 21.96 31.06 -4.51
CA ALA A 838 21.62 30.42 -5.77
C ALA A 838 22.39 31.04 -6.95
N THR A 839 22.88 30.20 -7.87
CA THR A 839 23.60 30.62 -9.09
C THR A 839 23.59 29.52 -10.14
N MET A 840 23.70 29.84 -11.43
CA MET A 840 23.96 28.86 -12.49
C MET A 840 25.45 28.52 -12.63
N PHE A 841 26.34 29.38 -12.12
CA PHE A 841 27.79 29.25 -12.25
C PHE A 841 28.47 29.48 -10.90
N PRO A 842 28.64 28.43 -10.07
CA PRO A 842 29.39 28.50 -8.81
C PRO A 842 30.85 28.93 -9.04
N THR A 843 31.31 29.95 -8.31
CA THR A 843 32.71 30.39 -8.34
C THR A 843 33.65 29.35 -7.73
N LYS A 844 34.97 29.44 -7.98
CA LYS A 844 35.95 28.48 -7.42
C LYS A 844 36.04 28.48 -5.89
N ASP A 845 35.55 29.52 -5.21
CA ASP A 845 35.38 29.51 -3.76
C ASP A 845 34.07 28.86 -3.32
N GLN A 846 32.98 29.07 -4.06
CA GLN A 846 31.69 28.41 -3.80
C GLN A 846 31.74 26.89 -4.06
N GLN A 847 32.54 26.46 -5.04
CA GLN A 847 32.73 25.04 -5.37
C GLN A 847 33.30 24.20 -4.22
N LYS A 848 33.92 24.84 -3.21
CA LYS A 848 34.40 24.18 -1.98
C LYS A 848 33.26 23.68 -1.08
N TYR A 849 32.03 24.12 -1.33
CA TYR A 849 30.85 23.74 -0.57
C TYR A 849 29.87 22.88 -1.39
N LEU A 850 30.28 22.36 -2.56
CA LEU A 850 29.43 21.44 -3.32
C LEU A 850 29.33 20.10 -2.59
N ALA A 851 28.10 19.59 -2.42
CA ALA A 851 27.93 18.17 -2.11
C ALA A 851 28.48 17.32 -3.27
N HIS A 852 29.19 16.25 -2.92
CA HIS A 852 29.76 15.31 -3.88
C HIS A 852 28.63 14.53 -4.57
N MET A 853 28.83 14.12 -5.82
CA MET A 853 27.82 13.37 -6.59
C MET A 853 28.07 11.87 -6.44
N HIS A 854 27.00 11.09 -6.27
CA HIS A 854 27.10 9.65 -6.03
C HIS A 854 26.32 8.84 -7.07
N GLN A 855 26.78 7.62 -7.33
CA GLN A 855 26.03 6.57 -8.01
C GLN A 855 25.64 5.51 -6.99
N ARG A 856 24.38 5.08 -7.00
CA ARG A 856 23.98 3.78 -6.45
C ARG A 856 23.84 2.77 -7.59
N ASP A 857 24.42 1.60 -7.40
CA ASP A 857 24.30 0.47 -8.30
C ASP A 857 23.15 -0.48 -7.88
N PRO A 858 22.68 -1.37 -8.78
CA PRO A 858 21.51 -2.22 -8.51
C PRO A 858 21.63 -3.19 -7.33
N ASP A 859 22.85 -3.48 -6.86
CA ASP A 859 23.12 -4.27 -5.65
C ASP A 859 22.92 -3.47 -4.35
N GLY A 860 22.75 -2.15 -4.45
CA GLY A 860 22.59 -1.19 -3.36
C GLY A 860 23.88 -0.44 -2.97
N THR A 861 25.03 -0.83 -3.51
CA THR A 861 26.34 -0.18 -3.29
C THR A 861 26.30 1.27 -3.73
N LEU A 862 26.90 2.17 -2.94
CA LEU A 862 26.97 3.60 -3.22
C LEU A 862 28.43 4.02 -3.40
N GLU A 863 28.77 4.60 -4.55
CA GLU A 863 30.10 5.11 -4.87
C GLU A 863 30.05 6.61 -5.19
N GLU A 864 31.16 7.33 -4.96
CA GLU A 864 31.32 8.70 -5.44
C GLU A 864 31.64 8.73 -6.94
N ARG A 865 31.02 9.65 -7.69
CA ARG A 865 31.17 9.78 -9.15
C ARG A 865 31.51 11.21 -9.57
N GLU A 866 32.08 11.34 -10.77
CA GLU A 866 32.26 12.65 -11.39
C GLU A 866 30.91 13.35 -11.60
N HIS A 867 30.85 14.63 -11.22
CA HIS A 867 29.66 15.48 -11.30
C HIS A 867 29.18 15.64 -12.76
N LEU A 868 27.94 15.30 -13.08
CA LEU A 868 27.44 15.32 -14.46
C LEU A 868 27.49 16.72 -15.10
N TYR A 869 27.00 17.74 -14.40
CA TYR A 869 26.95 19.13 -14.88
C TYR A 869 28.30 19.88 -14.73
N LYS A 870 29.41 19.19 -15.05
CA LYS A 870 30.78 19.68 -14.78
C LYS A 870 31.25 20.84 -15.65
N ALA A 871 30.80 20.96 -16.90
CA ALA A 871 31.31 21.99 -17.79
C ALA A 871 30.98 23.42 -17.29
N PRO A 872 29.75 23.71 -16.82
CA PRO A 872 29.42 24.94 -16.09
C PRO A 872 30.30 25.25 -14.87
N LEU A 873 30.80 24.23 -14.15
CA LEU A 873 31.75 24.40 -13.04
C LEU A 873 33.17 24.83 -13.50
N THR A 874 33.44 24.88 -14.81
CA THR A 874 34.69 25.39 -15.40
C THR A 874 34.57 26.81 -15.96
N PHE A 875 33.35 27.32 -16.19
CA PHE A 875 33.11 28.63 -16.80
C PHE A 875 33.29 29.75 -15.76
N SER A 876 34.54 30.18 -15.63
CA SER A 876 35.01 31.14 -14.61
C SER A 876 35.00 32.59 -15.05
N THR A 877 34.73 32.86 -16.32
CA THR A 877 34.61 34.22 -16.88
C THR A 877 33.21 34.47 -17.44
N LYS A 878 32.74 35.72 -17.33
CA LYS A 878 31.42 36.14 -17.84
C LYS A 878 31.26 35.87 -19.34
N GLU A 879 32.33 36.02 -20.14
CA GLU A 879 32.33 35.68 -21.57
C GLU A 879 32.07 34.18 -21.85
N GLN A 880 32.54 33.27 -20.99
CA GLN A 880 32.20 31.84 -21.11
C GLN A 880 30.74 31.59 -20.68
N GLN A 881 30.30 32.22 -19.60
CA GLN A 881 28.95 32.07 -19.03
C GLN A 881 27.85 32.59 -19.97
N ASP A 882 28.12 33.66 -20.72
CA ASP A 882 27.19 34.27 -21.69
C ASP A 882 27.21 33.58 -23.07
N LYS A 883 28.18 32.69 -23.30
CA LYS A 883 28.24 31.81 -24.48
C LYS A 883 27.64 30.42 -24.22
N ALA A 884 27.62 29.99 -22.96
CA ALA A 884 27.07 28.72 -22.55
C ALA A 884 25.53 28.73 -22.52
N LEU A 885 24.92 27.55 -22.68
CA LEU A 885 23.52 27.32 -22.37
C LEU A 885 23.26 27.58 -20.88
N GLN A 886 22.44 28.59 -20.60
CA GLN A 886 21.89 28.84 -19.26
C GLN A 886 20.58 28.05 -19.13
N SER A 887 20.73 26.75 -18.81
CA SER A 887 19.64 25.77 -18.83
C SER A 887 18.50 26.12 -17.86
N GLY A 888 17.32 26.44 -18.41
CA GLY A 888 16.09 26.56 -17.63
C GLY A 888 15.58 25.21 -17.10
N GLY A 889 15.98 24.11 -17.74
CA GLY A 889 15.64 22.76 -17.36
C GLY A 889 16.45 22.22 -16.18
N ALA A 890 17.72 22.60 -16.02
CA ALA A 890 18.64 21.97 -15.06
C ALA A 890 19.77 22.86 -14.51
N GLY A 891 19.84 24.15 -14.86
CA GLY A 891 21.05 24.96 -14.71
C GLY A 891 21.43 25.44 -13.31
N LEU A 892 20.53 25.43 -12.31
CA LEU A 892 20.83 26.02 -11.00
C LEU A 892 21.59 25.11 -10.04
N PHE A 893 22.45 25.76 -9.26
CA PHE A 893 23.01 25.29 -8.01
C PHE A 893 22.46 26.17 -6.88
N ALA A 894 22.04 25.58 -5.75
CA ALA A 894 21.45 26.32 -4.64
C ALA A 894 21.67 25.66 -3.27
N LYS A 895 21.53 26.48 -2.22
CA LYS A 895 21.40 26.02 -0.83
C LYS A 895 19.91 25.82 -0.49
N PRO A 896 19.48 24.72 0.15
CA PRO A 896 18.07 24.46 0.49
C PRO A 896 17.36 25.62 1.21
N LYS A 897 18.00 26.20 2.23
CA LYS A 897 17.50 27.37 2.99
C LYS A 897 17.32 28.66 2.18
N GLU A 898 17.97 28.74 1.01
CA GLU A 898 17.85 29.86 0.07
C GLU A 898 16.77 29.56 -0.97
N TYR A 899 16.68 28.31 -1.44
CA TYR A 899 15.62 27.88 -2.38
C TYR A 899 14.21 27.97 -1.76
N VAL A 900 14.02 27.65 -0.48
CA VAL A 900 12.71 27.83 0.19
C VAL A 900 12.22 29.29 0.19
N LYS A 901 13.12 30.29 0.06
CA LYS A 901 12.71 31.70 -0.10
C LYS A 901 12.05 31.99 -1.45
N ILE A 902 12.28 31.13 -2.46
CA ILE A 902 11.57 31.15 -3.76
C ILE A 902 10.17 30.53 -3.63
N LEU A 903 10.00 29.58 -2.69
CA LEU A 903 8.72 28.93 -2.40
C LEU A 903 7.80 29.81 -1.54
N ALA A 904 8.35 30.59 -0.59
CA ALA A 904 7.58 31.42 0.33
C ALA A 904 6.58 32.41 -0.36
N PRO A 905 6.92 33.08 -1.48
CA PRO A 905 5.96 33.88 -2.25
C PRO A 905 4.79 33.09 -2.82
N LEU A 906 4.98 31.81 -3.18
CA LEU A 906 3.93 30.99 -3.79
C LEU A 906 2.85 30.58 -2.76
N LEU A 907 3.23 30.45 -1.48
CA LEU A 907 2.28 30.38 -0.35
C LEU A 907 1.51 31.68 -0.10
N ASN A 908 1.94 32.80 -0.70
CA ASN A 908 1.50 34.17 -0.39
C ASN A 908 1.10 34.96 -1.66
N ASP A 909 0.46 34.28 -2.62
CA ASP A 909 -0.10 34.89 -3.84
C ASP A 909 0.94 35.73 -4.63
N GLY A 910 2.19 35.27 -4.64
CA GLY A 910 3.32 35.86 -5.38
C GLY A 910 4.10 36.94 -4.63
N LYS A 911 3.76 37.22 -3.36
CA LYS A 911 4.44 38.20 -2.50
C LYS A 911 5.30 37.54 -1.42
N SER A 912 6.59 37.88 -1.38
CA SER A 912 7.48 37.45 -0.31
C SER A 912 7.02 38.00 1.06
N PRO A 913 6.79 37.14 2.06
CA PRO A 913 6.49 37.59 3.42
C PRO A 913 7.75 38.17 4.11
N LEU A 914 8.95 37.78 3.67
CA LEU A 914 10.23 38.20 4.25
C LEU A 914 10.68 39.59 3.79
N THR A 915 10.58 39.88 2.48
CA THR A 915 11.05 41.16 1.90
C THR A 915 9.91 42.13 1.57
N GLY A 916 8.66 41.66 1.64
CA GLY A 916 7.48 42.40 1.20
C GLY A 916 7.40 42.66 -0.31
N LYS A 917 8.36 42.15 -1.11
CA LYS A 917 8.40 42.29 -2.57
C LYS A 917 7.48 41.28 -3.24
N THR A 918 6.86 41.69 -4.33
CA THR A 918 6.03 40.84 -5.20
C THR A 918 6.87 40.40 -6.39
N ILE A 919 6.97 39.09 -6.62
CA ILE A 919 7.68 38.49 -7.78
C ILE A 919 6.72 38.02 -8.87
N LEU A 920 5.46 37.74 -8.52
CA LEU A 920 4.33 37.46 -9.43
C LEU A 920 3.05 38.05 -8.84
N LYS A 921 2.05 38.32 -9.67
CA LYS A 921 0.69 38.65 -9.23
C LYS A 921 -0.05 37.41 -8.73
N LYS A 922 -1.12 37.62 -7.96
CA LYS A 922 -1.98 36.53 -7.47
C LYS A 922 -2.51 35.67 -8.61
N GLU A 923 -3.05 36.31 -9.64
CA GLU A 923 -3.70 35.64 -10.77
C GLU A 923 -2.71 34.75 -11.52
N THR A 924 -1.42 35.11 -11.53
CA THR A 924 -0.35 34.34 -12.16
C THR A 924 0.12 33.17 -11.30
N VAL A 925 0.11 33.31 -9.97
CA VAL A 925 0.34 32.17 -9.05
C VAL A 925 -0.85 31.20 -9.04
N ASP A 926 -2.08 31.70 -9.16
CA ASP A 926 -3.26 30.83 -9.34
C ASP A 926 -3.19 30.07 -10.68
N LEU A 927 -2.76 30.73 -11.76
CA LEU A 927 -2.49 30.10 -13.06
C LEU A 927 -1.34 29.06 -13.00
N MET A 928 -0.32 29.22 -12.16
CA MET A 928 0.68 28.16 -11.93
C MET A 928 0.08 26.89 -11.31
N TRP A 929 -1.05 27.03 -10.61
CA TRP A 929 -1.79 25.95 -9.95
C TRP A 929 -2.94 25.37 -10.79
N GLU A 930 -3.25 25.95 -11.96
CA GLU A 930 -4.18 25.35 -12.92
C GLU A 930 -3.56 24.10 -13.56
N ASN A 931 -4.25 22.96 -13.53
CA ASN A 931 -3.85 21.77 -14.28
C ASN A 931 -3.90 22.07 -15.79
N GLN A 932 -2.74 22.03 -16.45
CA GLN A 932 -2.59 22.29 -17.88
C GLN A 932 -2.83 21.05 -18.75
N ILE A 933 -2.96 19.86 -18.15
CA ILE A 933 -3.18 18.57 -18.83
C ILE A 933 -4.45 17.83 -18.38
N PRO A 934 -5.60 18.50 -18.15
CA PRO A 934 -6.78 17.89 -17.51
C PRO A 934 -7.46 16.79 -18.35
N ASN A 935 -7.13 16.71 -19.64
CA ASN A 935 -7.64 15.70 -20.58
C ASN A 935 -6.65 14.54 -20.80
N GLN A 936 -5.57 14.47 -20.02
CA GLN A 936 -4.52 13.44 -20.11
C GLN A 936 -4.32 12.77 -18.73
N PRO A 937 -5.36 12.14 -18.16
CA PRO A 937 -5.21 11.35 -16.94
C PRO A 937 -4.16 10.26 -17.16
N ASP A 938 -3.45 9.94 -16.09
CA ASP A 938 -2.50 8.83 -15.97
C ASP A 938 -1.31 8.80 -16.97
N PHE A 939 -1.23 9.75 -17.91
CA PHE A 939 -0.21 9.74 -18.97
C PHE A 939 1.22 10.00 -18.46
N ALA A 940 1.36 10.50 -17.24
CA ALA A 940 2.65 10.70 -16.57
C ALA A 940 2.88 9.67 -15.44
N ARG A 941 2.09 8.59 -15.40
CA ARG A 941 2.24 7.39 -14.55
C ARG A 941 2.66 6.24 -15.46
N ASN A 942 3.46 5.29 -14.97
CA ASN A 942 3.86 4.10 -15.74
C ASN A 942 4.41 4.40 -17.15
N GLY A 943 5.22 5.47 -17.29
CA GLY A 943 5.97 5.71 -18.52
C GLY A 943 6.89 4.54 -18.88
N PRO A 944 7.37 4.46 -20.14
CA PRO A 944 8.28 3.40 -20.57
C PRO A 944 9.54 3.36 -19.69
N PRO A 945 10.20 2.19 -19.57
CA PRO A 945 11.47 2.10 -18.85
C PRO A 945 12.46 3.15 -19.35
N PRO A 946 13.12 3.91 -18.47
CA PRO A 946 13.95 5.03 -18.87
C PRO A 946 15.14 4.56 -19.70
N ALA A 947 15.38 5.23 -20.84
CA ALA A 947 16.45 4.91 -21.78
C ALA A 947 17.86 4.85 -21.15
N ASN A 948 18.07 5.46 -19.98
CA ASN A 948 19.30 5.33 -19.20
C ASN A 948 19.02 5.09 -17.70
N SER A 949 19.00 3.82 -17.31
CA SER A 949 18.77 3.37 -15.93
C SER A 949 19.82 3.84 -14.90
N LEU A 950 21.01 4.25 -15.35
CA LEU A 950 22.03 4.84 -14.45
C LEU A 950 21.67 6.27 -14.01
N LEU A 951 20.73 6.92 -14.68
CA LEU A 951 20.26 8.27 -14.38
C LEU A 951 18.87 8.31 -13.74
N VAL A 952 18.00 7.35 -14.04
CA VAL A 952 16.61 7.27 -13.54
C VAL A 952 16.21 5.81 -13.31
N ASN A 953 15.69 5.49 -12.13
CA ASN A 953 15.02 4.21 -11.86
C ASN A 953 13.61 4.23 -12.48
N GLN A 954 13.17 3.10 -13.03
CA GLN A 954 11.75 2.95 -13.34
C GLN A 954 10.96 2.86 -12.02
N VAL A 955 10.10 3.85 -11.77
CA VAL A 955 9.15 3.85 -10.66
C VAL A 955 7.73 3.98 -11.23
N PRO A 956 6.75 3.17 -10.79
CA PRO A 956 5.38 3.23 -11.33
C PRO A 956 4.73 4.62 -11.16
N GLU A 957 4.93 5.23 -9.99
CA GLU A 957 4.51 6.59 -9.68
C GLU A 957 5.49 7.23 -8.69
N PHE A 958 5.89 8.47 -8.97
CA PHE A 958 6.84 9.22 -8.12
C PHE A 958 6.25 9.65 -6.76
N TYR A 959 4.92 9.70 -6.64
CA TYR A 959 4.22 10.03 -5.39
C TYR A 959 2.78 9.48 -5.40
N PRO A 960 2.57 8.21 -4.99
CA PRO A 960 1.26 7.56 -5.10
C PRO A 960 0.19 8.20 -4.21
N GLN A 961 -1.04 8.23 -4.72
CA GLN A 961 -2.21 8.80 -4.05
C GLN A 961 -3.34 7.77 -3.94
N GLU A 962 -4.01 7.72 -2.79
CA GLU A 962 -5.10 6.76 -2.55
C GLU A 962 -6.27 7.03 -3.52
N GLY A 963 -6.78 5.96 -4.15
CA GLY A 963 -7.80 6.05 -5.19
C GLY A 963 -7.27 6.35 -6.61
N ASN A 964 -5.95 6.44 -6.81
CA ASN A 964 -5.31 6.72 -8.11
C ASN A 964 -5.95 7.90 -8.89
N PRO A 965 -6.06 9.11 -8.31
CA PRO A 965 -6.61 10.27 -8.99
C PRO A 965 -5.85 10.58 -10.30
N PRO A 966 -6.51 11.28 -11.25
CA PRO A 966 -5.85 11.83 -12.43
C PRO A 966 -4.65 12.68 -12.06
N GLN A 967 -3.63 12.66 -12.91
CA GLN A 967 -2.44 13.49 -12.73
C GLN A 967 -2.69 14.91 -13.22
N GLY A 968 -2.01 15.88 -12.60
CA GLY A 968 -2.01 17.26 -13.03
C GLY A 968 -0.62 17.84 -13.14
N TRP A 969 -0.39 18.68 -14.14
CA TRP A 969 0.84 19.44 -14.31
C TRP A 969 0.51 20.93 -14.31
N GLY A 970 1.10 21.66 -13.36
CA GLY A 970 1.05 23.12 -13.28
C GLY A 970 2.30 23.75 -13.89
N PHE A 971 2.37 25.08 -14.02
CA PHE A 971 3.57 25.73 -14.57
C PHE A 971 4.75 25.68 -13.58
N GLY A 972 5.50 24.56 -13.64
CA GLY A 972 6.75 24.35 -12.90
C GLY A 972 6.88 22.97 -12.23
N GLY A 973 5.83 22.16 -12.18
CA GLY A 973 5.84 20.85 -11.51
C GLY A 973 4.50 20.10 -11.56
N PHE A 974 4.45 18.91 -10.98
CA PHE A 974 3.21 18.16 -10.77
C PHE A 974 2.33 18.81 -9.70
N ILE A 975 1.02 18.58 -9.82
CA ILE A 975 -0.01 18.91 -8.84
C ILE A 975 -0.50 17.57 -8.26
N THR A 976 -0.40 17.36 -6.94
CA THR A 976 -1.22 16.30 -6.30
C THR A 976 -2.65 16.80 -6.22
N ILE A 977 -3.58 16.20 -6.96
CA ILE A 977 -4.96 16.71 -7.03
C ILE A 977 -5.66 16.50 -5.69
N GLU A 978 -5.62 15.27 -5.17
CA GLU A 978 -6.13 14.91 -3.84
C GLU A 978 -5.07 15.12 -2.73
N PRO A 979 -5.42 14.95 -1.43
CA PRO A 979 -4.45 14.77 -0.36
C PRO A 979 -3.61 13.48 -0.55
N SER A 980 -2.57 13.30 0.27
CA SER A 980 -1.73 12.08 0.21
C SER A 980 -1.42 11.47 1.58
N ALA A 981 -0.87 10.25 1.58
CA ALA A 981 -0.50 9.50 2.78
C ALA A 981 0.56 10.19 3.68
N SER A 982 1.25 11.23 3.19
CA SER A 982 2.11 12.08 4.02
C SER A 982 1.34 13.06 4.91
N GLY A 983 0.06 13.33 4.62
CA GLY A 983 -0.72 14.42 5.25
C GLY A 983 -0.69 15.75 4.47
N ARG A 984 0.08 15.82 3.38
CA ARG A 984 0.02 16.88 2.36
C ARG A 984 -1.42 17.09 1.87
N GLY A 985 -1.82 18.36 1.78
CA GLY A 985 -3.12 18.81 1.31
C GLY A 985 -3.33 18.72 -0.20
N ALA A 986 -4.59 18.88 -0.60
CA ALA A 986 -5.02 18.84 -1.99
C ALA A 986 -4.45 20.02 -2.80
N ASN A 987 -4.27 19.82 -4.10
CA ASN A 987 -3.70 20.82 -5.03
C ASN A 987 -2.32 21.37 -4.59
N THR A 988 -1.45 20.51 -4.04
CA THR A 988 -0.05 20.87 -3.74
C THR A 988 0.80 20.77 -5.00
N LEU A 989 1.56 21.83 -5.33
CA LEU A 989 2.51 21.84 -6.44
C LEU A 989 3.89 21.36 -5.97
N TRP A 990 4.55 20.49 -6.73
CA TRP A 990 5.84 19.89 -6.34
C TRP A 990 6.66 19.43 -7.55
N TRP A 991 7.99 19.34 -7.37
CA TRP A 991 8.85 18.67 -8.35
C TRP A 991 10.18 18.20 -7.75
N MET A 992 10.96 17.43 -8.51
CA MET A 992 12.26 16.90 -8.08
C MET A 992 13.38 17.17 -9.09
N GLY A 993 14.59 17.29 -8.56
CA GLY A 993 15.84 17.32 -9.29
C GLY A 993 16.37 15.91 -9.54
N LEU A 994 17.05 15.70 -10.67
CA LEU A 994 17.59 14.40 -11.07
C LEU A 994 18.36 13.69 -9.93
N PRO A 995 19.30 14.32 -9.19
CA PRO A 995 20.05 13.64 -8.14
C PRO A 995 19.29 13.54 -6.79
N ASN A 996 18.00 13.21 -6.86
CA ASN A 996 17.04 13.04 -5.76
C ASN A 996 16.85 14.25 -4.82
N SER A 997 17.11 15.46 -5.29
CA SER A 997 16.66 16.69 -4.59
C SER A 997 15.17 16.92 -4.81
N PHE A 998 14.44 17.50 -3.84
CA PHE A 998 12.96 17.57 -3.86
C PHE A 998 12.42 18.92 -3.36
N TRP A 999 11.27 19.39 -3.88
CA TRP A 999 10.51 20.51 -3.30
C TRP A 999 8.98 20.37 -3.43
N TRP A 1000 8.25 21.01 -2.51
CA TRP A 1000 6.79 21.15 -2.58
C TRP A 1000 6.30 22.49 -2.01
N VAL A 1001 5.09 22.89 -2.41
CA VAL A 1001 4.36 24.07 -1.94
C VAL A 1001 2.91 23.71 -1.69
N ASP A 1002 2.55 23.50 -0.43
CA ASP A 1002 1.19 23.21 0.03
C ASP A 1002 0.49 24.52 0.46
N ARG A 1003 -0.35 25.04 -0.44
CA ARG A 1003 -1.14 26.26 -0.20
C ARG A 1003 -2.34 26.03 0.75
N GLU A 1004 -2.75 24.78 0.97
CA GLU A 1004 -3.86 24.42 1.85
C GLU A 1004 -3.44 24.48 3.32
N LYS A 1005 -2.31 23.84 3.65
CA LYS A 1005 -1.71 23.85 5.00
C LYS A 1005 -0.84 25.09 5.24
N GLY A 1006 -0.38 25.75 4.18
CA GLY A 1006 0.50 26.92 4.24
C GLY A 1006 1.95 26.55 4.58
N ILE A 1007 2.44 25.45 4.00
CA ILE A 1007 3.75 24.84 4.26
C ILE A 1007 4.50 24.65 2.93
N ALA A 1008 5.81 24.89 2.92
CA ALA A 1008 6.67 24.55 1.78
C ALA A 1008 8.02 24.04 2.28
N GLY A 1009 8.74 23.27 1.45
CA GLY A 1009 10.05 22.77 1.84
C GLY A 1009 10.91 22.23 0.70
N PHE A 1010 12.14 21.89 1.05
CA PHE A 1010 13.18 21.40 0.15
C PHE A 1010 14.03 20.31 0.82
N LEU A 1011 14.33 19.23 0.09
CA LEU A 1011 15.39 18.26 0.41
C LEU A 1011 16.51 18.40 -0.62
N GLY A 1012 17.73 18.69 -0.17
CA GLY A 1012 18.95 18.59 -0.96
C GLY A 1012 19.58 17.21 -0.81
N ALA A 1013 19.82 16.56 -1.94
CA ALA A 1013 20.57 15.31 -2.07
C ALA A 1013 21.44 15.36 -3.35
N GLN A 1014 22.48 14.52 -3.41
CA GLN A 1014 23.33 14.33 -4.61
C GLN A 1014 23.57 12.84 -4.90
N VAL A 1015 22.49 12.08 -5.13
CA VAL A 1015 22.55 10.63 -5.42
C VAL A 1015 21.82 10.34 -6.73
N LEU A 1016 22.40 9.53 -7.60
CA LEU A 1016 21.79 8.94 -8.80
C LEU A 1016 21.71 7.42 -8.65
N PRO A 1017 20.80 6.72 -9.35
CA PRO A 1017 19.77 7.25 -10.26
C PRO A 1017 18.64 7.99 -9.52
N ASN A 1018 17.88 8.80 -10.24
CA ASN A 1018 16.64 9.42 -9.75
C ASN A 1018 15.62 8.33 -9.34
N GLY A 1019 14.84 8.54 -8.28
CA GLY A 1019 14.01 7.47 -7.71
C GLY A 1019 14.82 6.54 -6.79
N ASP A 1020 15.82 7.07 -6.07
CA ASP A 1020 16.70 6.29 -5.19
C ASP A 1020 15.93 5.73 -3.97
N PRO A 1021 16.03 4.41 -3.69
CA PRO A 1021 15.24 3.74 -2.65
C PRO A 1021 15.67 4.07 -1.21
N LYS A 1022 16.75 4.83 -1.00
CA LYS A 1022 17.19 5.34 0.31
C LYS A 1022 16.86 6.83 0.50
N VAL A 1023 16.90 7.63 -0.57
CA VAL A 1023 16.65 9.08 -0.50
C VAL A 1023 15.17 9.44 -0.65
N ILE A 1024 14.41 8.78 -1.53
CA ILE A 1024 12.96 9.10 -1.71
C ILE A 1024 12.16 8.89 -0.42
N PRO A 1025 12.33 7.79 0.34
CA PRO A 1025 11.64 7.64 1.63
C PRO A 1025 12.09 8.68 2.68
N ALA A 1026 13.31 9.21 2.59
CA ALA A 1026 13.79 10.24 3.50
C ALA A 1026 13.01 11.56 3.36
N TRP A 1027 12.73 11.99 2.11
CA TRP A 1027 11.81 13.11 1.88
C TRP A 1027 10.41 12.76 2.41
N PHE A 1028 9.82 11.64 1.97
CA PHE A 1028 8.43 11.29 2.33
C PHE A 1028 8.22 11.26 3.84
N MET A 1029 9.16 10.67 4.60
CA MET A 1029 9.08 10.59 6.05
C MET A 1029 9.35 11.94 6.74
N CYS A 1030 10.25 12.79 6.21
CA CYS A 1030 10.42 14.15 6.74
C CYS A 1030 9.17 15.02 6.51
N GLU A 1031 8.60 14.96 5.31
CA GLU A 1031 7.34 15.62 4.97
C GLU A 1031 6.20 15.14 5.86
N LYS A 1032 6.04 13.82 6.00
CA LYS A 1032 5.02 13.24 6.87
C LYS A 1032 5.18 13.65 8.33
N THR A 1033 6.42 13.67 8.83
CA THR A 1033 6.68 14.08 10.22
C THR A 1033 6.35 15.55 10.47
N ILE A 1034 6.39 16.42 9.44
CA ILE A 1034 5.85 17.79 9.56
C ILE A 1034 4.33 17.74 9.74
N TYR A 1035 3.58 17.15 8.78
CA TYR A 1035 2.12 17.22 8.78
C TYR A 1035 1.49 16.51 9.98
N ASP A 1036 2.04 15.37 10.42
CA ASP A 1036 1.62 14.65 11.63
C ASP A 1036 1.86 15.45 12.93
N ASN A 1037 2.58 16.59 12.89
CA ASN A 1037 2.98 17.39 14.06
C ASN A 1037 2.63 18.90 13.96
N LEU A 1038 1.80 19.32 13.01
CA LEU A 1038 1.22 20.68 13.01
C LEU A 1038 0.19 20.82 14.15
N GLN A 1039 0.25 21.91 14.92
CA GLN A 1039 -0.56 22.14 16.14
C GLN A 1039 -1.78 23.05 15.95
#